data_AF-A0A6P1AB39-F1
#
_entry.id   AF-A0A6P1AB39-F1
#
_cell.length_a   1.000
_cell.length_b   1.000
_cell.length_c   1.000
_cell.angle_alpha   90.00
_cell.angle_beta   90.00
_cell.angle_gamma   90.00
#
_symmetry.space_group_name_H-M   'P 1'
#
loop_
_entity.id
_entity.type
_entity.pdbx_description
1 polymer ?
#
loop_
_entity_poly.entity_id
_entity_poly.type
_entity_poly.pdbx_seq_one_letter_code
_entity_poly.pdbx_strand_id
1 'polypeptide(L)'
;MEIVEIIGFDLGHGETAIAKARVESIEPPEMLEVNNKKVQITALGWHPDLGYLVGEQALIQVGVTQIEIAFKQKPNADLHYRKTIQNFLETYYNLLKKSKQIEGGENSHFFVGCPSGWSLSDRQNYQTLLKETGIPLLNVVPESRAAFMHAREAGKLGYDSLKSAVLIIDIGSSTTDFTLVKSLHEIPLDFGSNHLGASLIDKAIFNHTLANHEDCELLTKVFQQYPHHLARCEIAARKAKEDYFSNEKLYTGQNFARGFESINEQIYFVPQVNQTVMKELLNQPLPELENKSWLEAFQESVSEAKETLKDRGIIPKVVLMTGGASRMQFTRQICQEMFPEPNTQVRPDPEPERCIALGLARVGRWDLRATEFKKEVNKKLDSQKLKELISRHIPELIQLLAQPLSETLIENAIKPSLKDWRNNKIRTLANLETKMKEQAEELIVSDKVRQVIRNQSIAWFNSKIQPELAQETDPICRKYQIPRSSLRFEEGINPAVVNPELSLGDTILADTVALIVNIVIGSGTVGSLITLILTGHFTWPIVLVYGVSVLAAGVEITRSKTQAAIKEKLDVPSWSRRVILGDNKIDSICDQAKPELENVFRQQLTENQEVFDELIAKVGQELKKALNAKAEEAVILIQ
;
A
#
# COMPACT_ATOMS: atom_id res chain seq x y z
N MET A 1 -15.60 -0.65 20.73
CA MET A 1 -14.35 -1.02 21.42
C MET A 1 -13.24 -0.28 20.71
N GLU A 2 -12.46 0.51 21.43
CA GLU A 2 -11.46 1.40 20.84
C GLU A 2 -10.11 0.98 21.40
N ILE A 3 -9.32 0.28 20.58
CA ILE A 3 -7.94 -0.05 20.90
C ILE A 3 -7.20 1.29 21.05
N VAL A 4 -6.63 1.55 22.22
CA VAL A 4 -5.98 2.83 22.53
C VAL A 4 -4.48 2.76 22.25
N GLU A 5 -3.89 1.58 22.48
CA GLU A 5 -2.44 1.38 22.38
C GLU A 5 -2.06 0.03 21.76
N ILE A 6 -0.88 0.03 21.16
CA ILE A 6 -0.22 -1.11 20.54
C ILE A 6 1.02 -1.43 21.35
N ILE A 7 1.15 -2.68 21.77
CA ILE A 7 2.30 -3.18 22.52
C ILE A 7 3.14 -4.05 21.59
N GLY A 8 4.31 -3.56 21.18
CA GLY A 8 5.29 -4.35 20.46
C GLY A 8 6.10 -5.18 21.44
N PHE A 9 5.98 -6.51 21.38
CA PHE A 9 6.65 -7.44 22.29
C PHE A 9 7.69 -8.25 21.51
N ASP A 10 8.95 -7.87 21.63
CA ASP A 10 10.05 -8.65 21.09
C ASP A 10 10.50 -9.69 22.12
N LEU A 11 10.05 -10.93 21.94
CA LEU A 11 10.56 -12.08 22.68
C LEU A 11 11.71 -12.65 21.88
N GLY A 12 12.95 -12.18 22.09
CA GLY A 12 14.14 -12.73 21.44
C GLY A 12 14.68 -13.96 22.17
N HIS A 13 15.54 -14.74 21.51
CA HIS A 13 16.18 -15.90 22.14
C HIS A 13 17.04 -15.49 23.34
N GLY A 14 17.88 -14.46 23.21
CA GLY A 14 18.74 -14.02 24.32
C GLY A 14 18.21 -12.82 25.11
N GLU A 15 17.43 -11.95 24.48
CA GLU A 15 16.93 -10.71 25.07
C GLU A 15 15.46 -10.48 24.72
N THR A 16 14.76 -9.76 25.59
CA THR A 16 13.37 -9.37 25.44
C THR A 16 13.24 -7.86 25.61
N ALA A 17 12.46 -7.23 24.74
CA ALA A 17 12.22 -5.80 24.75
C ALA A 17 10.74 -5.52 24.44
N ILE A 18 10.18 -4.48 25.07
CA ILE A 18 8.79 -4.08 24.85
C ILE A 18 8.72 -2.60 24.50
N ALA A 19 7.89 -2.27 23.53
CA ALA A 19 7.55 -0.89 23.18
C ALA A 19 6.05 -0.68 23.13
N LYS A 20 5.64 0.59 23.22
CA LYS A 20 4.24 1.02 23.13
C LYS A 20 4.09 2.15 22.14
N ALA A 21 3.06 2.08 21.30
CA ALA A 21 2.59 3.19 20.49
C ALA A 21 1.11 3.48 20.80
N ARG A 22 0.73 4.76 20.86
CA ARG A 22 -0.67 5.15 20.91
C ARG A 22 -1.25 5.14 19.50
N VAL A 23 -2.45 4.57 19.34
CA VAL A 23 -3.07 4.36 18.01
C VAL A 23 -3.31 5.69 17.28
N GLU A 24 -3.86 6.68 17.97
CA GLU A 24 -4.20 8.00 17.39
C GLU A 24 -3.01 8.98 17.34
N SER A 25 -1.84 8.59 17.85
CA SER A 25 -0.65 9.45 17.89
C SER A 25 0.35 9.09 16.80
N ILE A 26 1.00 10.11 16.24
CA ILE A 26 2.16 9.97 15.34
C ILE A 26 3.50 9.95 16.06
N GLU A 27 3.50 10.16 17.38
CA GLU A 27 4.73 10.15 18.16
C GLU A 27 5.46 8.80 17.98
N PRO A 28 6.81 8.80 17.97
CA PRO A 28 7.57 7.55 17.98
C PRO A 28 7.12 6.65 19.13
N PRO A 29 7.07 5.32 18.93
CA PRO A 29 6.81 4.40 20.03
C PRO A 29 7.84 4.57 21.14
N GLU A 30 7.39 4.40 22.39
CA GLU A 30 8.24 4.47 23.57
C GLU A 30 8.62 3.08 24.06
N MET A 31 9.86 2.90 24.48
CA MET A 31 10.29 1.68 25.15
C MET A 31 9.68 1.60 26.54
N LEU A 32 9.11 0.44 26.90
CA LEU A 32 8.64 0.16 28.24
C LEU A 32 9.77 -0.43 29.09
N GLU A 33 9.67 -0.23 30.39
CA GLU A 33 10.66 -0.71 31.35
C GLU A 33 10.12 -1.85 32.20
N VAL A 34 10.84 -2.96 32.21
CA VAL A 34 10.59 -4.06 33.14
C VAL A 34 11.81 -4.15 34.03
N ASN A 35 11.60 -4.21 35.36
CA ASN A 35 12.69 -4.17 36.34
C ASN A 35 13.67 -3.00 36.10
N ASN A 36 13.14 -1.82 35.75
CA ASN A 36 13.86 -0.58 35.46
C ASN A 36 14.85 -0.66 34.28
N LYS A 37 14.66 -1.60 33.34
CA LYS A 37 15.42 -1.65 32.08
C LYS A 37 14.49 -1.82 30.88
N LYS A 38 14.91 -1.24 29.76
CA LYS A 38 14.21 -1.30 28.46
C LYS A 38 14.44 -2.61 27.70
N VAL A 39 15.54 -3.28 28.01
CA VAL A 39 15.93 -4.57 27.45
C VAL A 39 16.33 -5.45 28.63
N GLN A 40 15.82 -6.68 28.62
CA GLN A 40 16.06 -7.69 29.65
C GLN A 40 16.61 -8.95 29.00
N ILE A 41 17.46 -9.69 29.71
CA ILE A 41 17.80 -11.06 29.29
C ILE A 41 16.52 -11.91 29.24
N THR A 42 16.37 -12.78 28.25
CA THR A 42 15.25 -13.72 28.17
C THR A 42 15.46 -14.84 29.19
N ALA A 43 15.06 -14.55 30.43
CA ALA A 43 15.14 -15.47 31.56
C ALA A 43 13.84 -15.46 32.38
N LEU A 44 13.44 -16.63 32.87
CA LEU A 44 12.31 -16.85 33.76
C LEU A 44 12.79 -17.62 34.99
N GLY A 45 12.54 -17.09 36.17
CA GLY A 45 12.86 -17.72 37.45
C GLY A 45 11.61 -17.95 38.30
N TRP A 46 11.55 -19.05 39.04
CA TRP A 46 10.51 -19.27 40.05
C TRP A 46 11.07 -19.07 41.45
N HIS A 47 10.42 -18.20 42.23
CA HIS A 47 10.71 -17.99 43.64
C HIS A 47 9.49 -18.40 44.50
N PRO A 48 9.64 -19.22 45.56
CA PRO A 48 8.53 -19.68 46.39
C PRO A 48 7.64 -18.56 46.94
N ASP A 49 8.26 -17.46 47.43
CA ASP A 49 7.53 -16.34 48.04
C ASP A 49 7.15 -15.20 47.08
N LEU A 50 7.86 -15.06 45.94
CA LEU A 50 7.71 -13.91 45.02
C LEU A 50 7.03 -14.28 43.70
N GLY A 51 6.85 -15.58 43.44
CA GLY A 51 6.31 -16.11 42.20
C GLY A 51 7.32 -16.06 41.05
N TYR A 52 6.83 -15.86 39.83
CA TYR A 52 7.68 -15.76 38.64
C TYR A 52 8.41 -14.42 38.57
N LEU A 53 9.71 -14.49 38.32
CA LEU A 53 10.62 -13.36 38.09
C LEU A 53 11.15 -13.43 36.66
N VAL A 54 11.37 -12.28 36.03
CA VAL A 54 11.87 -12.19 34.66
C VAL A 54 13.12 -11.34 34.55
N GLY A 55 13.90 -11.56 33.50
CA GLY A 55 15.09 -10.76 33.23
C GLY A 55 16.19 -11.00 34.26
N GLU A 56 16.97 -9.96 34.55
CA GLU A 56 18.09 -10.07 35.50
C GLU A 56 17.64 -10.48 36.92
N GLN A 57 16.42 -10.12 37.34
CA GLN A 57 15.91 -10.53 38.65
C GLN A 57 15.78 -12.05 38.78
N ALA A 58 15.51 -12.77 37.68
CA ALA A 58 15.51 -14.24 37.70
C ALA A 58 16.91 -14.82 38.00
N LEU A 59 17.98 -14.07 37.73
CA LEU A 59 19.36 -14.52 37.88
C LEU A 59 19.99 -14.12 39.21
N ILE A 60 19.65 -12.94 39.73
CA ILE A 60 20.30 -12.35 40.92
C ILE A 60 19.51 -12.55 42.21
N GLN A 61 18.21 -12.85 42.13
CA GLN A 61 17.38 -12.96 43.33
C GLN A 61 17.71 -14.24 44.10
N VAL A 62 18.15 -14.08 45.35
CA VAL A 62 18.38 -15.21 46.27
C VAL A 62 17.05 -15.93 46.54
N GLY A 63 17.08 -17.26 46.54
CA GLY A 63 15.89 -18.10 46.79
C GLY A 63 15.14 -18.54 45.54
N VAL A 64 15.58 -18.13 44.34
CA VAL A 64 15.05 -18.68 43.08
C VAL A 64 15.43 -20.17 42.98
N THR A 65 14.43 -21.03 42.80
CA THR A 65 14.60 -22.50 42.82
C THR A 65 14.58 -23.14 41.44
N GLN A 66 14.08 -22.44 40.43
CA GLN A 66 14.06 -22.89 39.04
C GLN A 66 14.43 -21.71 38.14
N ILE A 67 15.25 -21.95 37.13
CA ILE A 67 15.71 -20.91 36.21
C ILE A 67 15.71 -21.50 34.79
N GLU A 68 15.01 -20.81 33.89
CA GLU A 68 14.99 -21.08 32.46
C GLU A 68 15.56 -19.86 31.74
N ILE A 69 16.51 -20.08 30.83
CA ILE A 69 17.16 -19.01 30.06
C ILE A 69 17.18 -19.42 28.61
N ALA A 70 16.99 -18.45 27.71
CA ALA A 70 17.06 -18.65 26.28
C ALA A 70 16.12 -19.77 25.74
N PHE A 71 14.97 -19.92 26.38
CA PHE A 71 13.98 -20.97 26.11
C PHE A 71 13.12 -20.73 24.86
N LYS A 72 13.29 -19.61 24.12
CA LYS A 72 12.57 -19.38 22.86
C LYS A 72 13.00 -20.43 21.85
N GLN A 73 12.04 -21.17 21.33
CA GLN A 73 12.23 -22.16 20.28
C GLN A 73 11.03 -22.19 19.34
N LYS A 74 11.17 -22.95 18.24
CA LYS A 74 10.07 -23.20 17.31
C LYS A 74 8.89 -23.85 18.06
N PRO A 75 7.63 -23.40 17.86
CA PRO A 75 6.48 -23.92 18.58
C PRO A 75 6.34 -25.43 18.39
N ASN A 76 6.18 -26.15 19.50
CA ASN A 76 6.10 -27.60 19.52
C ASN A 76 5.20 -28.09 20.67
N ALA A 77 5.07 -29.42 20.79
CA ALA A 77 4.16 -30.05 21.75
C ALA A 77 4.75 -30.22 23.16
N ASP A 78 6.00 -29.81 23.41
CA ASP A 78 6.60 -29.91 24.74
C ASP A 78 5.85 -29.05 25.76
N LEU A 79 5.29 -29.71 26.77
CA LEU A 79 4.51 -29.08 27.83
C LEU A 79 5.35 -28.13 28.68
N HIS A 80 6.64 -28.44 28.87
CA HIS A 80 7.54 -27.59 29.65
C HIS A 80 7.75 -26.26 28.94
N TYR A 81 8.20 -26.29 27.68
CA TYR A 81 8.33 -25.13 26.83
C TYR A 81 7.05 -24.27 26.77
N ARG A 82 5.89 -24.90 26.53
CA ARG A 82 4.61 -24.18 26.42
C ARG A 82 4.29 -23.42 27.70
N LYS A 83 4.44 -24.07 28.85
CA LYS A 83 4.24 -23.43 30.17
C LYS A 83 5.25 -22.30 30.41
N THR A 84 6.52 -22.50 30.07
CA THR A 84 7.57 -21.50 30.24
C THR A 84 7.25 -20.22 29.45
N ILE A 85 6.89 -20.35 28.17
CA ILE A 85 6.49 -19.20 27.34
C ILE A 85 5.24 -18.51 27.88
N GLN A 86 4.25 -19.29 28.32
CA GLN A 86 3.01 -18.75 28.88
C GLN A 86 3.26 -17.94 30.15
N ASN A 87 3.96 -18.55 31.12
CA ASN A 87 4.31 -17.91 32.38
C ASN A 87 5.17 -16.66 32.16
N PHE A 88 6.09 -16.70 31.19
CA PHE A 88 6.93 -15.56 30.85
C PHE A 88 6.08 -14.39 30.34
N LEU A 89 5.27 -14.60 29.31
CA LEU A 89 4.44 -13.54 28.73
C LEU A 89 3.40 -13.02 29.73
N GLU A 90 2.76 -13.90 30.50
CA GLU A 90 1.82 -13.52 31.56
C GLU A 90 2.51 -12.66 32.64
N THR A 91 3.72 -13.03 33.06
CA THR A 91 4.49 -12.26 34.05
C THR A 91 4.80 -10.85 33.53
N TYR A 92 5.25 -10.72 32.28
CA TYR A 92 5.46 -9.41 31.66
C TYR A 92 4.19 -8.58 31.59
N TYR A 93 3.08 -9.16 31.13
CA TYR A 93 1.79 -8.49 31.06
C TYR A 93 1.35 -7.95 32.43
N ASN A 94 1.49 -8.78 33.48
CA ASN A 94 1.16 -8.39 34.85
C ASN A 94 2.08 -7.28 35.39
N LEU A 95 3.38 -7.34 35.12
CA LEU A 95 4.34 -6.31 35.54
C LEU A 95 4.06 -4.97 34.86
N LEU A 96 3.76 -4.98 33.56
CA LEU A 96 3.43 -3.77 32.79
C LEU A 96 2.11 -3.13 33.26
N LYS A 97 1.10 -3.95 33.60
CA LYS A 97 -0.16 -3.46 34.19
C LYS A 97 0.05 -2.90 35.59
N LYS A 98 0.79 -3.62 36.46
CA LYS A 98 1.06 -3.20 37.84
C LYS A 98 1.83 -1.87 37.89
N SER A 99 2.76 -1.67 36.95
CA SER A 99 3.52 -0.43 36.78
C SER A 99 2.74 0.67 36.04
N LYS A 100 1.51 0.41 35.59
CA LYS A 100 0.65 1.33 34.84
C LYS A 100 1.29 1.85 33.55
N GLN A 101 2.17 1.06 32.94
CA GLN A 101 2.77 1.38 31.65
C GLN A 101 1.86 1.03 30.47
N ILE A 102 0.89 0.14 30.69
CA ILE A 102 -0.13 -0.26 29.72
C ILE A 102 -1.52 -0.21 30.39
N GLU A 103 -2.56 0.02 29.60
CA GLU A 103 -3.97 -0.03 30.03
C GLU A 103 -4.41 -1.49 30.29
N GLY A 104 -3.98 -2.40 29.42
CA GLY A 104 -4.35 -3.82 29.41
C GLY A 104 -5.76 -4.09 28.88
N GLY A 105 -6.16 -5.37 28.95
CA GLY A 105 -7.48 -5.82 28.48
C GLY A 105 -7.66 -5.58 26.98
N GLU A 106 -8.87 -5.21 26.57
CA GLU A 106 -9.21 -4.94 25.16
C GLU A 106 -8.73 -3.56 24.66
N ASN A 107 -8.13 -2.75 25.54
CA ASN A 107 -7.58 -1.43 25.16
C ASN A 107 -6.14 -1.53 24.62
N SER A 108 -5.43 -2.62 24.93
CA SER A 108 -4.05 -2.86 24.51
C SER A 108 -3.98 -4.04 23.55
N HIS A 109 -3.45 -3.82 22.35
CA HIS A 109 -3.26 -4.88 21.37
C HIS A 109 -1.79 -5.26 21.27
N PHE A 110 -1.46 -6.51 21.60
CA PHE A 110 -0.12 -7.05 21.59
C PHE A 110 0.28 -7.55 20.20
N PHE A 111 1.45 -7.14 19.74
CA PHE A 111 2.10 -7.60 18.53
C PHE A 111 3.41 -8.26 18.93
N VAL A 112 3.46 -9.59 18.88
CA VAL A 112 4.59 -10.39 19.35
C VAL A 112 5.46 -10.82 18.16
N GLY A 113 6.77 -10.57 18.26
CA GLY A 113 7.75 -10.93 17.24
C GLY A 113 7.93 -12.44 17.08
N CYS A 114 8.13 -12.90 15.84
CA CYS A 114 8.62 -14.25 15.55
C CYS A 114 9.71 -14.24 14.47
N PRO A 115 10.63 -15.24 14.48
CA PRO A 115 11.62 -15.39 13.43
C PRO A 115 11.00 -15.45 12.03
N SER A 116 11.69 -14.90 11.05
CA SER A 116 11.14 -14.74 9.70
C SER A 116 11.08 -16.08 8.95
N GLY A 117 12.01 -17.00 9.25
CA GLY A 117 12.03 -18.35 8.70
C GLY A 117 10.91 -19.28 9.18
N TRP A 118 10.07 -18.87 10.15
CA TRP A 118 8.95 -19.71 10.59
C TRP A 118 7.85 -19.75 9.54
N SER A 119 7.32 -20.95 9.26
CA SER A 119 6.22 -21.14 8.31
C SER A 119 4.90 -20.53 8.82
N LEU A 120 3.91 -20.36 7.94
CA LEU A 120 2.60 -19.84 8.33
C LEU A 120 1.92 -20.68 9.43
N SER A 121 2.05 -22.01 9.38
CA SER A 121 1.49 -22.90 10.40
C SER A 121 2.23 -22.76 11.73
N ASP A 122 3.56 -22.60 11.71
CA ASP A 122 4.35 -22.34 12.92
C ASP A 122 3.90 -21.05 13.59
N ARG A 123 3.74 -19.96 12.82
CA ARG A 123 3.27 -18.67 13.34
C ARG A 123 1.86 -18.77 13.95
N GLN A 124 0.96 -19.51 13.30
CA GLN A 124 -0.39 -19.76 13.83
C GLN A 124 -0.38 -20.58 15.13
N ASN A 125 0.45 -21.63 15.20
CA ASN A 125 0.63 -22.44 16.39
C ASN A 125 1.21 -21.62 17.55
N TYR A 126 2.21 -20.78 17.27
CA TYR A 126 2.77 -19.86 18.25
C TYR A 126 1.74 -18.85 18.74
N GLN A 127 0.98 -18.23 17.83
CA GLN A 127 -0.08 -17.30 18.22
C GLN A 127 -1.15 -17.96 19.10
N THR A 128 -1.51 -19.21 18.80
CA THR A 128 -2.46 -19.99 19.61
C THR A 128 -1.91 -20.23 21.01
N LEU A 129 -0.65 -20.67 21.11
CA LEU A 129 0.06 -20.84 22.38
C LEU A 129 0.08 -19.55 23.21
N LEU A 130 0.38 -18.41 22.58
CA LEU A 130 0.44 -17.13 23.28
C LEU A 130 -0.94 -16.63 23.72
N LYS A 131 -2.00 -16.89 22.95
CA LYS A 131 -3.37 -16.52 23.33
C LYS A 131 -3.90 -17.29 24.55
N GLU A 132 -3.33 -18.45 24.86
CA GLU A 132 -3.65 -19.21 26.08
C GLU A 132 -3.23 -18.46 27.38
N THR A 133 -2.43 -17.39 27.29
CA THR A 133 -2.00 -16.55 28.45
C THR A 133 -3.06 -15.58 28.98
N GLY A 134 -4.23 -15.51 28.34
CA GLY A 134 -5.31 -14.60 28.75
C GLY A 134 -5.14 -13.16 28.30
N ILE A 135 -4.18 -12.86 27.41
CA ILE A 135 -4.10 -11.58 26.71
C ILE A 135 -5.14 -11.56 25.58
N PRO A 136 -6.17 -10.69 25.63
CA PRO A 136 -7.33 -10.80 24.76
C PRO A 136 -7.05 -10.43 23.29
N LEU A 137 -6.21 -9.41 23.07
CA LEU A 137 -5.83 -8.92 21.75
C LEU A 137 -4.35 -9.16 21.51
N LEU A 138 -4.03 -10.23 20.77
CA LEU A 138 -2.66 -10.62 20.47
C LEU A 138 -2.54 -11.13 19.03
N ASN A 139 -1.56 -10.60 18.31
CA ASN A 139 -1.14 -11.06 17.00
C ASN A 139 0.37 -11.35 16.96
N VAL A 140 0.75 -12.35 16.18
CA VAL A 140 2.17 -12.68 15.92
C VAL A 140 2.59 -12.07 14.58
N VAL A 141 3.74 -11.40 14.56
CA VAL A 141 4.28 -10.70 13.39
C VAL A 141 5.75 -11.04 13.19
N PRO A 142 6.21 -11.25 11.93
CA PRO A 142 7.63 -11.47 11.64
C PRO A 142 8.53 -10.33 12.11
N GLU A 143 9.69 -10.68 12.66
CA GLU A 143 10.70 -9.72 13.12
C GLU A 143 11.22 -8.85 11.96
N SER A 144 11.40 -9.41 10.76
CA SER A 144 11.77 -8.64 9.56
C SER A 144 10.75 -7.56 9.18
N ARG A 145 9.45 -7.83 9.34
CA ARG A 145 8.38 -6.83 9.15
C ARG A 145 8.55 -5.64 10.09
N ALA A 146 8.82 -5.96 11.36
CA ALA A 146 9.05 -4.96 12.39
C ALA A 146 10.31 -4.14 12.11
N ALA A 147 11.43 -4.79 11.77
CA ALA A 147 12.67 -4.14 11.38
C ALA A 147 12.49 -3.18 10.19
N PHE A 148 11.78 -3.63 9.14
CA PHE A 148 11.45 -2.81 7.99
C PHE A 148 10.65 -1.56 8.40
N MET A 149 9.61 -1.76 9.20
CA MET A 149 8.74 -0.70 9.65
C MET A 149 9.48 0.33 10.53
N HIS A 150 10.35 -0.14 11.41
CA HIS A 150 11.22 0.72 12.20
C HIS A 150 12.14 1.56 11.32
N ALA A 151 12.80 0.94 10.33
CA ALA A 151 13.69 1.66 9.41
C ALA A 151 12.94 2.70 8.55
N ARG A 152 11.71 2.39 8.11
CA ARG A 152 10.84 3.32 7.39
C ARG A 152 10.58 4.59 8.21
N GLU A 153 10.04 4.44 9.42
CA GLU A 153 9.56 5.59 10.19
C GLU A 153 10.65 6.32 10.96
N ALA A 154 11.81 5.69 11.21
CA ALA A 154 12.99 6.38 11.73
C ALA A 154 13.66 7.31 10.69
N GLY A 155 13.06 7.51 9.52
CA GLY A 155 13.62 8.32 8.43
C GLY A 155 14.84 7.68 7.76
N LYS A 156 15.12 6.39 8.04
CA LYS A 156 16.24 5.65 7.45
C LYS A 156 15.92 5.19 6.01
N LEU A 157 14.71 5.41 5.49
CA LEU A 157 14.33 5.13 4.10
C LEU A 157 13.54 6.31 3.53
N GLY A 158 14.00 6.89 2.41
CA GLY A 158 13.25 7.92 1.68
C GLY A 158 12.07 7.31 0.91
N TYR A 159 11.12 8.13 0.45
CA TYR A 159 9.92 7.67 -0.28
C TYR A 159 10.26 6.79 -1.50
N ASP A 160 11.28 7.16 -2.29
CA ASP A 160 11.75 6.39 -3.45
C ASP A 160 12.52 5.10 -3.07
N SER A 161 12.95 4.99 -1.81
CA SER A 161 13.52 3.77 -1.25
C SER A 161 12.42 2.82 -0.75
N LEU A 162 11.27 3.33 -0.30
CA LEU A 162 10.14 2.52 0.16
C LEU A 162 9.44 1.76 -0.98
N LYS A 163 9.47 2.30 -2.20
CA LYS A 163 9.05 1.59 -3.43
C LYS A 163 10.14 0.67 -4.01
N SER A 164 11.35 0.67 -3.44
CA SER A 164 12.47 -0.13 -3.94
C SER A 164 12.65 -1.45 -3.19
N ALA A 165 13.56 -2.29 -3.67
CA ALA A 165 13.95 -3.51 -2.98
C ALA A 165 14.86 -3.20 -1.79
N VAL A 166 14.47 -3.64 -0.59
CA VAL A 166 15.27 -3.60 0.64
C VAL A 166 15.56 -5.03 1.07
N LEU A 167 16.84 -5.39 1.22
CA LEU A 167 17.25 -6.65 1.82
C LEU A 167 17.44 -6.43 3.33
N ILE A 168 16.81 -7.26 4.14
CA ILE A 168 16.95 -7.28 5.60
C ILE A 168 17.76 -8.53 5.95
N ILE A 169 18.84 -8.33 6.68
CA ILE A 169 19.70 -9.39 7.22
C ILE A 169 19.59 -9.32 8.73
N ASP A 170 18.84 -10.24 9.32
CA ASP A 170 18.62 -10.28 10.77
C ASP A 170 19.59 -11.27 11.41
N ILE A 171 20.65 -10.74 12.02
CA ILE A 171 21.73 -11.53 12.62
C ILE A 171 21.41 -11.73 14.10
N GLY A 172 20.54 -12.71 14.36
CA GLY A 172 20.03 -13.04 15.67
C GLY A 172 20.98 -13.88 16.52
N SER A 173 20.55 -14.13 17.77
CA SER A 173 21.30 -14.99 18.67
C SER A 173 21.27 -16.46 18.22
N SER A 174 20.14 -16.95 17.72
CA SER A 174 19.95 -18.35 17.33
C SER A 174 20.05 -18.60 15.83
N THR A 175 19.71 -17.60 15.01
CA THR A 175 19.51 -17.71 13.57
C THR A 175 19.99 -16.46 12.85
N THR A 176 20.28 -16.59 11.56
CA THR A 176 20.50 -15.47 10.64
C THR A 176 19.49 -15.57 9.50
N ASP A 177 18.55 -14.62 9.44
CA ASP A 177 17.45 -14.64 8.49
C ASP A 177 17.64 -13.57 7.39
N PHE A 178 17.28 -13.91 6.15
CA PHE A 178 17.31 -12.99 5.01
C PHE A 178 15.89 -12.74 4.49
N THR A 179 15.47 -11.48 4.43
CA THR A 179 14.14 -11.11 3.95
C THR A 179 14.23 -9.99 2.93
N LEU A 180 13.65 -10.20 1.75
CA LEU A 180 13.49 -9.15 0.75
C LEU A 180 12.15 -8.45 0.98
N VAL A 181 12.16 -7.13 1.15
CA VAL A 181 10.94 -6.31 1.17
C VAL A 181 10.87 -5.47 -0.10
N LYS A 182 9.76 -5.56 -0.82
CA LYS A 182 9.49 -4.76 -2.02
C LYS A 182 8.06 -4.22 -1.98
N SER A 183 7.91 -2.90 -2.06
CA SER A 183 6.60 -2.23 -2.02
C SER A 183 5.73 -2.65 -0.82
N LEU A 184 6.33 -2.74 0.37
CA LEU A 184 5.71 -3.23 1.62
C LEU A 184 5.32 -4.71 1.64
N HIS A 185 5.63 -5.49 0.60
CA HIS A 185 5.45 -6.93 0.61
C HIS A 185 6.75 -7.63 0.97
N GLU A 186 6.68 -8.45 2.01
CA GLU A 186 7.77 -9.35 2.40
C GLU A 186 7.81 -10.58 1.51
N ILE A 187 9.01 -10.88 1.05
CA ILE A 187 9.34 -12.09 0.34
C ILE A 187 10.51 -12.69 1.14
N PRO A 188 10.23 -13.62 2.09
CA PRO A 188 11.30 -14.32 2.78
C PRO A 188 12.16 -15.04 1.74
N LEU A 189 13.48 -15.01 1.96
CA LEU A 189 14.42 -15.70 1.12
C LEU A 189 14.77 -17.02 1.79
N ASP A 190 14.24 -18.12 1.24
CA ASP A 190 14.18 -19.45 1.87
C ASP A 190 15.50 -20.23 1.78
N PHE A 191 16.57 -19.65 2.33
CA PHE A 191 17.89 -20.28 2.45
C PHE A 191 18.67 -19.80 3.70
N GLY A 192 18.03 -19.09 4.62
CA GLY A 192 18.65 -18.74 5.90
C GLY A 192 19.07 -20.00 6.67
N SER A 193 20.29 -20.00 7.23
CA SER A 193 20.72 -21.10 8.09
C SER A 193 20.03 -20.98 9.45
N ASN A 194 19.09 -21.89 9.71
CA ASN A 194 18.40 -22.04 11.01
C ASN A 194 19.36 -22.32 12.20
N HIS A 195 20.65 -22.50 11.93
CA HIS A 195 21.68 -22.79 12.92
C HIS A 195 22.77 -21.71 12.99
N LEU A 196 22.81 -20.75 12.04
CA LEU A 196 23.78 -19.66 12.06
C LEU A 196 23.36 -18.54 13.02
N GLY A 197 23.58 -18.77 14.31
CA GLY A 197 23.32 -17.81 15.37
C GLY A 197 24.60 -17.26 16.01
N ALA A 198 24.52 -16.05 16.56
CA ALA A 198 25.62 -15.47 17.33
C ALA A 198 25.90 -16.20 18.67
N SER A 199 24.97 -17.03 19.15
CA SER A 199 25.15 -17.87 20.33
C SER A 199 26.18 -18.97 20.13
N LEU A 200 26.46 -19.35 18.87
CA LEU A 200 27.54 -20.29 18.59
C LEU A 200 28.91 -19.70 18.96
N ILE A 201 29.09 -18.39 18.80
CA ILE A 201 30.29 -17.68 19.26
C ILE A 201 30.33 -17.68 20.79
N ASP A 202 29.19 -17.48 21.46
CA ASP A 202 29.11 -17.53 22.93
C ASP A 202 29.49 -18.91 23.48
N LYS A 203 28.98 -19.98 22.84
CA LYS A 203 29.33 -21.37 23.16
C LYS A 203 30.79 -21.68 22.87
N ALA A 204 31.35 -21.16 21.78
CA ALA A 204 32.76 -21.30 21.45
C ALA A 204 33.65 -20.66 22.52
N ILE A 205 33.32 -19.45 22.97
CA ILE A 205 34.00 -18.77 24.09
C ILE A 205 33.86 -19.58 25.38
N PHE A 206 32.66 -20.10 25.67
CA PHE A 206 32.42 -20.92 26.85
C PHE A 206 33.30 -22.17 26.85
N ASN A 207 33.30 -22.93 25.76
CA ASN A 207 34.08 -24.16 25.61
C ASN A 207 35.59 -23.89 25.70
N HIS A 208 36.07 -22.83 25.05
CA HIS A 208 37.47 -22.42 25.15
C HIS A 208 37.85 -22.07 26.58
N THR A 209 37.00 -21.32 27.28
CA THR A 209 37.24 -20.94 28.68
C THR A 209 37.24 -22.16 29.60
N LEU A 210 36.27 -23.06 29.44
CA LEU A 210 36.17 -24.30 30.22
C LEU A 210 37.39 -25.21 30.00
N ALA A 211 37.80 -25.41 28.75
CA ALA A 211 38.94 -26.25 28.40
C ALA A 211 40.27 -25.76 29.01
N ASN A 212 40.40 -24.45 29.23
CA ASN A 212 41.59 -23.84 29.81
C ASN A 212 41.45 -23.55 31.32
N HIS A 213 40.34 -23.92 31.96
CA HIS A 213 40.13 -23.71 33.39
C HIS A 213 40.80 -24.81 34.21
N GLU A 214 41.45 -24.43 35.31
CA GLU A 214 42.15 -25.33 36.24
C GLU A 214 41.25 -26.46 36.80
N ASP A 215 39.94 -26.22 36.92
CA ASP A 215 38.92 -27.10 37.50
C ASP A 215 37.98 -27.69 36.43
N CYS A 216 38.43 -27.80 35.17
CA CYS A 216 37.61 -28.22 34.03
C CYS A 216 36.76 -29.49 34.29
N GLU A 217 37.36 -30.54 34.88
CA GLU A 217 36.63 -31.78 35.19
C GLU A 217 35.50 -31.58 36.22
N LEU A 218 35.74 -30.74 37.23
CA LEU A 218 34.76 -30.44 38.27
C LEU A 218 33.62 -29.60 37.68
N LEU A 219 33.95 -28.54 36.94
CA LEU A 219 32.96 -27.68 36.28
C LEU A 219 32.08 -28.47 35.32
N THR A 220 32.67 -29.39 34.55
CA THR A 220 31.91 -30.27 33.65
C THR A 220 30.86 -31.10 34.41
N LYS A 221 31.21 -31.66 35.58
CA LYS A 221 30.25 -32.38 36.44
C LYS A 221 29.18 -31.45 37.02
N VAL A 222 29.57 -30.25 37.48
CA VAL A 222 28.63 -29.25 38.00
C VAL A 222 27.60 -28.89 36.95
N PHE A 223 28.02 -28.63 35.71
CA PHE A 223 27.12 -28.25 34.63
C PHE A 223 26.17 -29.39 34.22
N GLN A 224 26.61 -30.65 34.28
CA GLN A 224 25.74 -31.80 34.06
C GLN A 224 24.67 -31.96 35.15
N GLN A 225 25.04 -31.73 36.41
CA GLN A 225 24.13 -31.85 37.55
C GLN A 225 23.22 -30.63 37.73
N TYR A 226 23.70 -29.44 37.35
CA TYR A 226 23.07 -28.15 37.57
C TYR A 226 23.12 -27.28 36.29
N PRO A 227 22.24 -27.54 35.30
CA PRO A 227 22.27 -26.86 34.00
C PRO A 227 22.13 -25.33 34.06
N HIS A 228 21.54 -24.79 35.11
CA HIS A 228 21.42 -23.33 35.30
C HIS A 228 22.78 -22.64 35.48
N HIS A 229 23.79 -23.31 36.05
CA HIS A 229 25.14 -22.77 36.13
C HIS A 229 25.79 -22.67 34.75
N LEU A 230 25.58 -23.67 33.89
CA LEU A 230 26.03 -23.63 32.50
C LEU A 230 25.41 -22.42 31.78
N ALA A 231 24.09 -22.25 31.90
CA ALA A 231 23.40 -21.14 31.27
C ALA A 231 23.90 -19.76 31.74
N ARG A 232 24.23 -19.61 33.03
CA ARG A 232 24.85 -18.38 33.57
C ARG A 232 26.25 -18.14 33.00
N CYS A 233 27.07 -19.18 32.86
CA CYS A 233 28.39 -19.07 32.24
C CYS A 233 28.32 -18.73 30.74
N GLU A 234 27.34 -19.28 30.01
CA GLU A 234 27.09 -18.90 28.61
C GLU A 234 26.69 -17.42 28.49
N ILE A 235 25.89 -16.89 29.43
CA ILE A 235 25.58 -15.45 29.51
C ILE A 235 26.84 -14.62 29.79
N ALA A 236 27.72 -15.10 30.68
CA ALA A 236 28.99 -14.43 30.95
C ALA A 236 29.87 -14.39 29.68
N ALA A 237 29.94 -15.49 28.93
CA ALA A 237 30.61 -15.55 27.63
C ALA A 237 30.01 -14.55 26.62
N ARG A 238 28.68 -14.44 26.56
CA ARG A 238 27.99 -13.45 25.74
C ARG A 238 28.34 -12.02 26.12
N LYS A 239 28.32 -11.68 27.41
CA LYS A 239 28.69 -10.33 27.90
C LYS A 239 30.13 -10.00 27.54
N ALA A 240 31.05 -10.96 27.67
CA ALA A 240 32.45 -10.78 27.28
C ALA A 240 32.60 -10.60 25.76
N LYS A 241 31.82 -11.32 24.94
CA LYS A 241 31.75 -11.11 23.48
C LYS A 241 31.28 -9.69 23.14
N GLU A 242 30.19 -9.25 23.74
CA GLU A 242 29.61 -7.92 23.51
C GLU A 242 30.55 -6.79 23.93
N ASP A 243 31.23 -6.95 25.08
CA ASP A 243 32.27 -6.02 25.54
C ASP A 243 33.46 -5.99 24.57
N TYR A 244 33.91 -7.16 24.09
CA TYR A 244 34.97 -7.25 23.09
C TYR A 244 34.63 -6.48 21.81
N PHE A 245 33.49 -6.76 21.17
CA PHE A 245 33.12 -6.10 19.91
C PHE A 245 32.74 -4.62 20.09
N SER A 246 32.35 -4.20 21.29
CA SER A 246 32.15 -2.78 21.59
C SER A 246 33.47 -2.03 21.76
N ASN A 247 34.54 -2.73 22.15
CA ASN A 247 35.81 -2.14 22.57
C ASN A 247 37.04 -2.86 21.96
N GLU A 248 36.99 -3.31 20.71
CA GLU A 248 38.00 -4.21 20.11
C GLU A 248 39.45 -3.69 20.28
N LYS A 249 39.65 -2.37 20.19
CA LYS A 249 40.95 -1.71 20.35
C LYS A 249 41.56 -1.85 21.75
N LEU A 250 40.75 -2.06 22.79
CA LEU A 250 41.23 -2.24 24.18
C LEU A 250 41.79 -3.66 24.41
N TYR A 251 41.36 -4.62 23.59
CA TYR A 251 41.65 -6.04 23.76
C TYR A 251 42.66 -6.57 22.72
N THR A 252 43.49 -5.66 22.17
CA THR A 252 44.67 -6.00 21.38
C THR A 252 45.82 -6.39 22.32
N GLY A 253 46.29 -7.64 22.26
CA GLY A 253 47.36 -8.17 23.11
C GLY A 253 46.87 -9.16 24.17
N GLN A 254 47.38 -9.08 25.41
CA GLN A 254 47.07 -10.02 26.50
C GLN A 254 45.88 -9.61 27.38
N ASN A 255 45.22 -8.48 27.09
CA ASN A 255 44.08 -8.02 27.87
C ASN A 255 42.81 -8.79 27.48
N PHE A 256 42.15 -9.38 28.47
CA PHE A 256 40.88 -10.07 28.29
C PHE A 256 39.68 -9.15 28.56
N ALA A 257 38.58 -9.39 27.85
CA ALA A 257 37.30 -8.74 28.09
C ALA A 257 36.82 -8.99 29.53
N ARG A 258 36.08 -8.02 30.07
CA ARG A 258 35.69 -8.05 31.48
C ARG A 258 34.49 -8.97 31.70
N GLY A 259 34.51 -9.72 32.80
CA GLY A 259 33.37 -10.50 33.26
C GLY A 259 33.81 -11.71 34.06
N PHE A 260 32.95 -12.15 34.98
CA PHE A 260 33.08 -13.44 35.63
C PHE A 260 31.71 -13.93 36.10
N GLU A 261 31.59 -15.24 36.30
CA GLU A 261 30.45 -15.88 36.92
C GLU A 261 30.94 -16.69 38.11
N SER A 262 30.35 -16.47 39.30
CA SER A 262 30.69 -17.25 40.50
C SER A 262 29.86 -18.53 40.51
N ILE A 263 30.53 -19.67 40.46
CA ILE A 263 29.89 -20.98 40.61
C ILE A 263 29.64 -21.25 42.10
N ASN A 264 30.64 -20.92 42.92
CA ASN A 264 30.57 -20.88 44.37
C ASN A 264 31.59 -19.87 44.91
N GLU A 265 31.78 -19.81 46.23
CA GLU A 265 32.69 -18.86 46.89
C GLU A 265 34.16 -18.96 46.45
N GLN A 266 34.58 -20.10 45.88
CA GLN A 266 35.97 -20.43 45.55
C GLN A 266 36.21 -20.58 44.04
N ILE A 267 35.19 -20.90 43.25
CA ILE A 267 35.31 -21.20 41.82
C ILE A 267 34.62 -20.12 41.00
N TYR A 268 35.40 -19.49 40.12
CA TYR A 268 34.97 -18.40 39.25
C TYR A 268 35.22 -18.75 37.79
N PHE A 269 34.18 -18.69 36.98
CA PHE A 269 34.28 -18.80 35.53
C PHE A 269 34.57 -17.42 34.92
N VAL A 270 35.76 -17.23 34.34
CA VAL A 270 36.21 -15.95 33.76
C VAL A 270 36.38 -16.12 32.24
N PRO A 271 35.44 -15.64 31.40
CA PRO A 271 35.53 -15.76 29.95
C PRO A 271 36.86 -15.21 29.39
N GLN A 272 37.60 -16.04 28.67
CA GLN A 272 38.88 -15.66 28.07
C GLN A 272 38.66 -15.11 26.65
N VAL A 273 38.39 -13.81 26.53
CA VAL A 273 38.17 -13.15 25.22
C VAL A 273 39.19 -12.04 24.97
N ASN A 274 40.03 -12.19 23.96
CA ASN A 274 40.90 -11.13 23.42
C ASN A 274 40.98 -11.25 21.90
N GLN A 275 41.73 -10.37 21.22
CA GLN A 275 41.83 -10.38 19.75
C GLN A 275 42.34 -11.73 19.19
N THR A 276 43.36 -12.32 19.81
CA THR A 276 43.97 -13.58 19.34
C THR A 276 42.97 -14.72 19.47
N VAL A 277 42.35 -14.87 20.64
CA VAL A 277 41.36 -15.91 20.91
C VAL A 277 40.14 -15.72 20.02
N MET A 278 39.59 -14.51 19.92
CA MET A 278 38.41 -14.26 19.08
C MET A 278 38.68 -14.58 17.60
N LYS A 279 39.88 -14.26 17.09
CA LYS A 279 40.26 -14.62 15.73
C LYS A 279 40.28 -16.14 15.53
N GLU A 280 40.81 -16.90 16.49
CA GLU A 280 40.78 -18.36 16.46
C GLU A 280 39.33 -18.87 16.48
N LEU A 281 38.51 -18.42 17.44
CA LEU A 281 37.13 -18.86 17.61
C LEU A 281 36.24 -18.55 16.40
N LEU A 282 36.45 -17.42 15.72
CA LEU A 282 35.68 -17.07 14.52
C LEU A 282 36.03 -17.94 13.29
N ASN A 283 37.25 -18.52 13.26
CA ASN A 283 37.75 -19.36 12.17
C ASN A 283 37.75 -20.86 12.50
N GLN A 284 37.40 -21.25 13.72
CA GLN A 284 37.35 -22.66 14.09
C GLN A 284 36.12 -23.34 13.47
N PRO A 285 36.23 -24.62 13.06
CA PRO A 285 35.10 -25.37 12.54
C PRO A 285 34.06 -25.61 13.65
N LEU A 286 32.78 -25.39 13.33
CA LEU A 286 31.66 -25.61 14.24
C LEU A 286 30.78 -26.77 13.72
N PRO A 287 30.55 -27.83 14.52
CA PRO A 287 29.72 -28.97 14.11
C PRO A 287 28.31 -28.56 13.68
N GLU A 288 27.72 -27.55 14.33
CA GLU A 288 26.39 -27.01 14.02
C GLU A 288 26.30 -26.34 12.65
N LEU A 289 27.46 -26.00 12.06
CA LEU A 289 27.58 -25.35 10.74
C LEU A 289 28.27 -26.28 9.73
N GLU A 290 28.05 -27.59 9.85
CA GLU A 290 28.62 -28.61 8.96
C GLU A 290 30.17 -28.56 8.91
N ASN A 291 30.80 -28.26 10.05
CA ASN A 291 32.23 -28.05 10.22
C ASN A 291 32.80 -26.82 9.48
N LYS A 292 31.96 -25.90 9.03
CA LYS A 292 32.41 -24.57 8.61
C LYS A 292 32.66 -23.70 9.84
N SER A 293 33.52 -22.70 9.70
CA SER A 293 33.63 -21.65 10.70
C SER A 293 32.43 -20.70 10.66
N TRP A 294 32.22 -19.94 11.74
CA TRP A 294 31.16 -18.93 11.77
C TRP A 294 31.34 -17.90 10.64
N LEU A 295 32.58 -17.49 10.40
CA LEU A 295 32.92 -16.52 9.36
C LEU A 295 32.58 -17.04 7.95
N GLU A 296 33.00 -18.27 7.63
CA GLU A 296 32.71 -18.92 6.34
C GLU A 296 31.21 -19.09 6.13
N ALA A 297 30.50 -19.61 7.13
CA ALA A 297 29.06 -19.83 7.05
C ALA A 297 28.28 -18.52 6.82
N PHE A 298 28.69 -17.43 7.46
CA PHE A 298 28.08 -16.12 7.24
C PHE A 298 28.38 -15.57 5.84
N GLN A 299 29.63 -15.68 5.36
CA GLN A 299 30.00 -15.26 4.00
C GLN A 299 29.21 -16.01 2.93
N GLU A 300 29.09 -17.34 3.07
CA GLU A 300 28.30 -18.16 2.15
C GLU A 300 26.82 -17.79 2.18
N SER A 301 26.23 -17.58 3.35
CA SER A 301 24.82 -17.20 3.48
C SER A 301 24.52 -15.85 2.81
N VAL A 302 25.42 -14.87 2.95
CA VAL A 302 25.30 -13.56 2.28
C VAL A 302 25.50 -13.71 0.76
N SER A 303 26.40 -14.60 0.33
CA SER A 303 26.62 -14.89 -1.09
C SER A 303 25.39 -15.53 -1.74
N GLU A 304 24.78 -16.53 -1.09
CA GLU A 304 23.56 -17.17 -1.55
C GLU A 304 22.39 -16.17 -1.63
N ALA A 305 22.31 -15.23 -0.68
CA ALA A 305 21.35 -14.14 -0.75
C ALA A 305 21.54 -13.26 -1.97
N LYS A 306 22.78 -12.90 -2.27
CA LYS A 306 23.12 -12.10 -3.45
C LYS A 306 22.78 -12.85 -4.75
N GLU A 307 23.12 -14.13 -4.84
CA GLU A 307 22.82 -14.97 -6.00
C GLU A 307 21.32 -15.09 -6.23
N THR A 308 20.55 -15.36 -5.18
CA THR A 308 19.08 -15.43 -5.29
C THR A 308 18.46 -14.11 -5.74
N LEU A 309 18.97 -12.97 -5.27
CA LEU A 309 18.50 -11.66 -5.72
C LEU A 309 18.86 -11.41 -7.19
N LYS A 310 20.07 -11.81 -7.61
CA LYS A 310 20.53 -11.71 -9.00
C LYS A 310 19.68 -12.55 -9.95
N ASP A 311 19.32 -13.78 -9.57
CA ASP A 311 18.46 -14.66 -10.37
C ASP A 311 17.05 -14.08 -10.58
N ARG A 312 16.60 -13.25 -9.63
CA ARG A 312 15.33 -12.51 -9.72
C ARG A 312 15.47 -11.16 -10.45
N GLY A 313 16.66 -10.79 -10.91
CA GLY A 313 16.94 -9.49 -11.52
C GLY A 313 16.78 -8.31 -10.56
N ILE A 314 17.00 -8.52 -9.26
CA ILE A 314 16.80 -7.53 -8.20
C ILE A 314 18.15 -7.07 -7.66
N ILE A 315 18.34 -5.75 -7.60
CA ILE A 315 19.46 -5.11 -6.89
C ILE A 315 18.84 -4.34 -5.71
N PRO A 316 19.17 -4.69 -4.45
CA PRO A 316 18.61 -4.01 -3.29
C PRO A 316 19.21 -2.60 -3.19
N LYS A 317 18.39 -1.56 -3.01
CA LYS A 317 18.93 -0.20 -2.76
C LYS A 317 19.48 -0.08 -1.35
N VAL A 318 18.97 -0.86 -0.41
CA VAL A 318 19.37 -0.86 0.99
C VAL A 318 19.51 -2.29 1.47
N VAL A 319 20.62 -2.58 2.16
CA VAL A 319 20.84 -3.78 2.96
C VAL A 319 20.77 -3.35 4.41
N LEU A 320 19.62 -3.58 5.05
CA LEU A 320 19.37 -3.28 6.45
C LEU A 320 19.84 -4.44 7.31
N MET A 321 20.80 -4.21 8.20
CA MET A 321 21.28 -5.24 9.13
C MET A 321 20.64 -5.04 10.51
N THR A 322 20.00 -6.08 11.02
CA THR A 322 19.35 -6.09 12.34
C THR A 322 19.89 -7.23 13.22
N GLY A 323 19.38 -7.33 14.44
CA GLY A 323 19.84 -8.30 15.42
C GLY A 323 21.15 -7.89 16.11
N GLY A 324 21.34 -8.31 17.36
CA GLY A 324 22.45 -7.84 18.19
C GLY A 324 23.84 -8.10 17.58
N ALA A 325 23.98 -9.16 16.78
CA ALA A 325 25.25 -9.50 16.14
C ALA A 325 25.60 -8.61 14.94
N SER A 326 24.66 -7.81 14.41
CA SER A 326 24.98 -6.77 13.40
C SER A 326 25.93 -5.69 13.93
N ARG A 327 26.13 -5.60 15.25
CA ARG A 327 27.11 -4.71 15.90
C ARG A 327 28.56 -5.16 15.66
N MET A 328 28.79 -6.44 15.36
CA MET A 328 30.13 -6.96 15.11
C MET A 328 30.64 -6.42 13.78
N GLN A 329 31.71 -5.61 13.80
CA GLN A 329 32.15 -4.81 12.65
C GLN A 329 32.40 -5.64 11.38
N PHE A 330 32.93 -6.85 11.53
CA PHE A 330 33.25 -7.73 10.41
C PHE A 330 32.01 -8.19 9.63
N THR A 331 30.85 -8.35 10.28
CA THR A 331 29.60 -8.73 9.59
C THR A 331 29.19 -7.65 8.60
N ARG A 332 29.33 -6.38 8.99
CA ARG A 332 29.07 -5.22 8.12
C ARG A 332 30.04 -5.16 6.96
N GLN A 333 31.33 -5.43 7.21
CA GLN A 333 32.35 -5.45 6.16
C GLN A 333 32.03 -6.50 5.11
N ILE A 334 31.67 -7.71 5.52
CA ILE A 334 31.24 -8.79 4.61
C ILE A 334 30.05 -8.35 3.76
N CYS A 335 29.00 -7.77 4.36
CA CYS A 335 27.86 -7.28 3.60
C CYS A 335 28.25 -6.15 2.61
N GLN A 336 29.16 -5.25 2.98
CA GLN A 336 29.64 -4.18 2.10
C GLN A 336 30.47 -4.71 0.92
N GLU A 337 31.30 -5.72 1.15
CA GLU A 337 32.07 -6.40 0.11
C GLU A 337 31.17 -7.19 -0.84
N MET A 338 30.13 -7.84 -0.30
CA MET A 338 29.18 -8.63 -1.08
C MET A 338 28.20 -7.77 -1.89
N PHE A 339 27.85 -6.58 -1.44
CA PHE A 339 26.97 -5.65 -2.16
C PHE A 339 27.71 -4.34 -2.53
N PRO A 340 28.65 -4.38 -3.51
CA PRO A 340 29.51 -3.27 -3.85
C PRO A 340 28.84 -2.23 -4.77
N GLU A 341 27.59 -2.44 -5.18
CA GLU A 341 26.93 -1.57 -6.15
C GLU A 341 26.81 -0.13 -5.60
N PRO A 342 27.15 0.91 -6.38
CA PRO A 342 27.21 2.30 -5.88
C PRO A 342 25.92 2.84 -5.26
N ASN A 343 24.77 2.29 -5.67
CA ASN A 343 23.45 2.69 -5.20
C ASN A 343 22.93 1.82 -4.04
N THR A 344 23.65 0.76 -3.67
CA THR A 344 23.30 -0.12 -2.55
C THR A 344 23.94 0.41 -1.27
N GLN A 345 23.12 0.61 -0.24
CA GLN A 345 23.61 1.10 1.05
C GLN A 345 23.46 0.04 2.14
N VAL A 346 24.59 -0.37 2.71
CA VAL A 346 24.60 -1.25 3.88
C VAL A 346 24.45 -0.42 5.15
N ARG A 347 23.34 -0.62 5.87
CA ARG A 347 22.93 0.17 7.03
C ARG A 347 22.67 -0.76 8.23
N PRO A 348 23.59 -0.85 9.20
CA PRO A 348 23.28 -1.48 10.48
C PRO A 348 22.30 -0.62 11.29
N ASP A 349 21.42 -1.27 12.04
CA ASP A 349 20.62 -0.56 13.04
C ASP A 349 21.51 -0.09 14.20
N PRO A 350 21.41 1.18 14.66
CA PRO A 350 22.20 1.67 15.79
C PRO A 350 21.79 1.06 17.14
N GLU A 351 20.53 0.65 17.30
CA GLU A 351 20.00 0.05 18.53
C GLU A 351 19.21 -1.24 18.19
N PRO A 352 19.88 -2.28 17.66
CA PRO A 352 19.23 -3.48 17.15
C PRO A 352 18.41 -4.22 18.23
N GLU A 353 18.82 -4.11 19.50
CA GLU A 353 18.13 -4.70 20.66
C GLU A 353 16.77 -4.04 20.99
N ARG A 354 16.47 -2.88 20.39
CA ARG A 354 15.17 -2.17 20.53
C ARG A 354 14.37 -2.13 19.24
N CYS A 355 15.07 -2.32 18.12
CA CYS A 355 14.55 -2.14 16.76
C CYS A 355 13.25 -2.94 16.54
N ILE A 356 13.24 -4.21 16.92
CA ILE A 356 12.10 -5.11 16.72
C ILE A 356 10.90 -4.69 17.58
N ALA A 357 11.09 -4.45 18.88
CA ALA A 357 10.00 -4.03 19.76
C ALA A 357 9.33 -2.74 19.27
N LEU A 358 10.14 -1.72 18.92
CA LEU A 358 9.65 -0.46 18.34
C LEU A 358 8.95 -0.72 17.00
N GLY A 359 9.53 -1.57 16.15
CA GLY A 359 8.99 -1.96 14.87
C GLY A 359 7.62 -2.62 14.99
N LEU A 360 7.44 -3.55 15.93
CA LEU A 360 6.18 -4.24 16.19
C LEU A 360 5.08 -3.25 16.62
N ALA A 361 5.42 -2.29 17.48
CA ALA A 361 4.49 -1.24 17.88
C ALA A 361 4.06 -0.36 16.70
N ARG A 362 4.99 -0.03 15.78
CA ARG A 362 4.68 0.71 14.54
C ARG A 362 3.83 -0.12 13.58
N VAL A 363 4.15 -1.40 13.40
CA VAL A 363 3.40 -2.32 12.54
C VAL A 363 1.95 -2.39 12.99
N GLY A 364 1.71 -2.62 14.28
CA GLY A 364 0.35 -2.72 14.79
C GLY A 364 -0.43 -1.42 14.67
N ARG A 365 0.22 -0.26 14.90
CA ARG A 365 -0.42 1.05 14.69
C ARG A 365 -0.78 1.24 13.23
N TRP A 366 0.16 0.98 12.33
CA TRP A 366 -0.05 1.10 10.89
C TRP A 366 -1.16 0.18 10.39
N ASP A 367 -1.18 -1.09 10.77
CA ASP A 367 -2.20 -2.07 10.35
C ASP A 367 -3.62 -1.63 10.75
N LEU A 368 -3.79 -1.17 11.99
CA LEU A 368 -5.07 -0.67 12.48
C LEU A 368 -5.50 0.61 11.75
N ARG A 369 -4.60 1.59 11.66
CA ARG A 369 -4.90 2.87 11.00
C ARG A 369 -5.17 2.69 9.51
N ALA A 370 -4.41 1.85 8.82
CA ALA A 370 -4.62 1.52 7.41
C ALA A 370 -5.98 0.86 7.17
N THR A 371 -6.35 -0.09 8.03
CA THR A 371 -7.64 -0.78 7.94
C THR A 371 -8.80 0.18 8.17
N GLU A 372 -8.75 1.00 9.23
CA GLU A 372 -9.82 1.95 9.52
C GLU A 372 -9.88 3.07 8.47
N PHE A 373 -8.75 3.54 7.94
CA PHE A 373 -8.70 4.48 6.82
C PHE A 373 -9.46 3.95 5.61
N LYS A 374 -9.14 2.73 5.13
CA LYS A 374 -9.83 2.10 4.00
C LYS A 374 -11.33 1.95 4.27
N LYS A 375 -11.68 1.55 5.49
CA LYS A 375 -13.08 1.40 5.90
C LYS A 375 -13.83 2.73 5.94
N GLU A 376 -13.22 3.80 6.44
CA GLU A 376 -13.79 5.14 6.45
C GLU A 376 -13.99 5.70 5.05
N VAL A 377 -12.99 5.56 4.17
CA VAL A 377 -13.12 5.92 2.74
C VAL A 377 -14.28 5.14 2.11
N ASN A 378 -14.37 3.84 2.39
CA ASN A 378 -15.45 3.00 1.88
C ASN A 378 -16.84 3.37 2.41
N LYS A 379 -16.94 3.75 3.69
CA LYS A 379 -18.20 4.12 4.35
C LYS A 379 -18.67 5.52 3.96
N LYS A 380 -17.75 6.48 3.82
CA LYS A 380 -18.10 7.85 3.42
C LYS A 380 -18.49 7.93 1.95
N LEU A 381 -17.82 7.16 1.09
CA LEU A 381 -18.05 7.15 -0.35
C LEU A 381 -18.38 5.72 -0.81
N ASP A 382 -19.54 5.23 -0.38
CA ASP A 382 -20.11 3.99 -0.88
C ASP A 382 -20.69 4.17 -2.29
N SER A 383 -21.04 3.06 -2.94
CA SER A 383 -21.57 3.09 -4.31
C SER A 383 -22.88 3.87 -4.44
N GLN A 384 -23.70 3.97 -3.39
CA GLN A 384 -24.96 4.70 -3.45
C GLN A 384 -24.71 6.21 -3.40
N LYS A 385 -23.90 6.69 -2.45
CA LYS A 385 -23.55 8.10 -2.33
C LYS A 385 -22.83 8.63 -3.56
N LEU A 386 -21.96 7.82 -4.17
CA LEU A 386 -21.30 8.18 -5.42
C LEU A 386 -22.32 8.33 -6.56
N LYS A 387 -23.32 7.44 -6.66
CA LYS A 387 -24.40 7.57 -7.63
C LYS A 387 -25.23 8.83 -7.39
N GLU A 388 -25.60 9.11 -6.14
CA GLU A 388 -26.36 10.31 -5.75
C GLU A 388 -25.60 11.60 -6.09
N LEU A 389 -24.29 11.64 -5.82
CA LEU A 389 -23.41 12.77 -6.16
C LEU A 389 -23.36 12.97 -7.68
N ILE A 390 -23.10 11.92 -8.46
CA ILE A 390 -23.04 12.01 -9.93
C ILE A 390 -24.39 12.46 -10.50
N SER A 391 -25.49 11.83 -10.05
CA SER A 391 -26.86 12.12 -10.50
C SER A 391 -27.23 13.60 -10.33
N ARG A 392 -26.85 14.20 -9.20
CA ARG A 392 -27.09 15.62 -8.91
C ARG A 392 -26.48 16.57 -9.96
N HIS A 393 -25.34 16.20 -10.54
CA HIS A 393 -24.58 17.04 -11.48
C HIS A 393 -24.78 16.68 -12.95
N ILE A 394 -25.56 15.64 -13.28
CA ILE A 394 -25.91 15.31 -14.68
C ILE A 394 -26.57 16.48 -15.42
N PRO A 395 -27.51 17.25 -14.82
CA PRO A 395 -28.11 18.39 -15.51
C PRO A 395 -27.07 19.40 -16.00
N GLU A 396 -26.00 19.63 -15.22
CA GLU A 396 -24.91 20.55 -15.57
C GLU A 396 -24.06 20.02 -16.72
N LEU A 397 -23.80 18.70 -16.76
CA LEU A 397 -23.12 18.04 -17.88
C LEU A 397 -23.92 18.22 -19.18
N ILE A 398 -25.25 18.02 -19.12
CA ILE A 398 -26.14 18.24 -20.26
C ILE A 398 -26.02 19.69 -20.77
N GLN A 399 -25.94 20.68 -19.88
CA GLN A 399 -25.77 22.09 -20.29
C GLN A 399 -24.43 22.32 -20.99
N LEU A 400 -23.33 21.74 -20.48
CA LEU A 400 -21.99 21.89 -21.04
C LEU A 400 -21.84 21.23 -22.41
N LEU A 401 -22.65 20.21 -22.71
CA LEU A 401 -22.62 19.48 -23.98
C LEU A 401 -23.51 20.10 -25.06
N ALA A 402 -24.69 20.60 -24.70
CA ALA A 402 -25.71 21.02 -25.67
C ALA A 402 -25.22 22.12 -26.63
N GLN A 403 -24.56 23.15 -26.09
CA GLN A 403 -24.08 24.27 -26.91
C GLN A 403 -22.96 23.85 -27.88
N PRO A 404 -21.82 23.25 -27.45
CA PRO A 404 -20.75 22.87 -28.38
C PRO A 404 -21.19 21.87 -29.45
N LEU A 405 -22.11 20.95 -29.11
CA LEU A 405 -22.65 19.98 -30.06
C LEU A 405 -23.55 20.67 -31.10
N SER A 406 -24.40 21.62 -30.69
CA SER A 406 -25.25 22.40 -31.59
C SER A 406 -24.42 23.22 -32.59
N GLU A 407 -23.39 23.92 -32.12
CA GLU A 407 -22.49 24.73 -32.95
C GLU A 407 -21.76 23.85 -33.96
N THR A 408 -21.27 22.69 -33.52
CA THR A 408 -20.55 21.75 -34.39
C THR A 408 -21.46 21.19 -35.48
N LEU A 409 -22.70 20.81 -35.15
CA LEU A 409 -23.68 20.33 -36.14
C LEU A 409 -24.05 21.42 -37.16
N ILE A 410 -24.30 22.65 -36.71
CA ILE A 410 -24.66 23.76 -37.61
C ILE A 410 -23.55 24.02 -38.64
N GLU A 411 -22.33 24.21 -38.16
CA GLU A 411 -21.22 24.65 -39.02
C GLU A 411 -20.74 23.55 -39.97
N ASN A 412 -20.82 22.28 -39.56
CA ASN A 412 -20.18 21.18 -40.28
C ASN A 412 -21.16 20.23 -40.99
N ALA A 413 -22.48 20.26 -40.69
CA ALA A 413 -23.48 19.45 -41.38
C ALA A 413 -24.57 20.31 -42.04
N ILE A 414 -25.22 21.21 -41.28
CA ILE A 414 -26.39 21.96 -41.75
C ILE A 414 -26.00 23.04 -42.77
N LYS A 415 -25.06 23.91 -42.42
CA LYS A 415 -24.61 25.04 -43.26
C LYS A 415 -24.00 24.56 -44.60
N PRO A 416 -23.15 23.51 -44.64
CA PRO A 416 -22.66 22.96 -45.90
C PRO A 416 -23.77 22.35 -46.77
N SER A 417 -24.70 21.59 -46.18
CA SER A 417 -25.83 21.00 -46.91
C SER A 417 -26.75 22.05 -47.54
N LEU A 418 -27.05 23.14 -46.82
CA LEU A 418 -27.82 24.28 -47.37
C LEU A 418 -27.11 24.92 -48.56
N LYS A 419 -25.78 25.09 -48.48
CA LYS A 419 -24.96 25.62 -49.59
C LYS A 419 -24.96 24.66 -50.79
N ASP A 420 -24.91 23.35 -50.56
CA ASP A 420 -24.94 22.35 -51.63
C ASP A 420 -26.30 22.29 -52.34
N TRP A 421 -27.41 22.44 -51.59
CA TRP A 421 -28.75 22.59 -52.19
C TRP A 421 -28.90 23.89 -53.00
N ARG A 422 -28.41 25.01 -52.45
CA ARG A 422 -28.35 26.29 -53.17
C ARG A 422 -27.55 26.20 -54.48
N ASN A 423 -26.46 25.46 -54.47
CA ASN A 423 -25.55 25.31 -55.61
C ASN A 423 -25.95 24.18 -56.56
N ASN A 424 -27.17 23.65 -56.43
CA ASN A 424 -27.74 22.63 -57.31
C ASN A 424 -27.01 21.27 -57.30
N LYS A 425 -26.24 20.98 -56.23
CA LYS A 425 -25.67 19.63 -56.01
C LYS A 425 -26.70 18.66 -55.43
N ILE A 426 -27.68 19.18 -54.69
CA ILE A 426 -28.81 18.43 -54.14
C ILE A 426 -30.07 18.90 -54.86
N ARG A 427 -30.93 17.98 -55.33
CA ARG A 427 -32.10 18.32 -56.16
C ARG A 427 -33.34 18.65 -55.34
N THR A 428 -33.84 17.73 -54.53
CA THR A 428 -35.10 17.87 -53.78
C THR A 428 -34.86 18.18 -52.30
N LEU A 429 -35.89 18.66 -51.59
CA LEU A 429 -35.84 18.84 -50.14
C LEU A 429 -35.75 17.50 -49.39
N ALA A 430 -36.35 16.43 -49.93
CA ALA A 430 -36.17 15.08 -49.41
C ALA A 430 -34.70 14.65 -49.48
N ASN A 431 -34.01 14.88 -50.61
CA ASN A 431 -32.59 14.55 -50.72
C ASN A 431 -31.72 15.44 -49.81
N LEU A 432 -32.13 16.70 -49.58
CA LEU A 432 -31.48 17.59 -48.63
C LEU A 432 -31.62 17.07 -47.20
N GLU A 433 -32.80 16.63 -46.80
CA GLU A 433 -33.04 16.03 -45.49
C GLU A 433 -32.18 14.79 -45.27
N THR A 434 -32.21 13.85 -46.23
CA THR A 434 -31.38 12.63 -46.17
C THR A 434 -29.91 12.99 -46.06
N LYS A 435 -29.42 13.93 -46.88
CA LYS A 435 -28.00 14.29 -46.88
C LYS A 435 -27.57 14.99 -45.59
N MET A 436 -28.40 15.88 -45.06
CA MET A 436 -28.17 16.52 -43.77
C MET A 436 -28.11 15.49 -42.64
N LYS A 437 -28.98 14.48 -42.68
CA LYS A 437 -29.04 13.43 -41.66
C LYS A 437 -27.80 12.56 -41.70
N GLU A 438 -27.41 12.08 -42.88
CA GLU A 438 -26.16 11.32 -43.08
C GLU A 438 -24.93 12.10 -42.59
N GLN A 439 -24.78 13.37 -42.99
CA GLN A 439 -23.64 14.20 -42.60
C GLN A 439 -23.61 14.49 -41.10
N ALA A 440 -24.77 14.69 -40.48
CA ALA A 440 -24.86 14.92 -39.05
C ALA A 440 -24.52 13.64 -38.26
N GLU A 441 -25.02 12.47 -38.68
CA GLU A 441 -24.70 11.18 -38.06
C GLU A 441 -23.21 10.83 -38.21
N GLU A 442 -22.63 10.99 -39.40
CA GLU A 442 -21.18 10.80 -39.62
C GLU A 442 -20.33 11.75 -38.75
N LEU A 443 -20.76 13.01 -38.63
CA LEU A 443 -20.07 14.01 -37.83
C LEU A 443 -20.13 13.70 -36.33
N ILE A 444 -21.28 13.26 -35.80
CA ILE A 444 -21.42 12.92 -34.38
C ILE A 444 -20.49 11.78 -33.98
N VAL A 445 -20.25 10.82 -34.87
CA VAL A 445 -19.34 9.69 -34.62
C VAL A 445 -17.86 10.09 -34.78
N SER A 446 -17.57 11.21 -35.43
CA SER A 446 -16.20 11.66 -35.74
C SER A 446 -15.35 11.98 -34.50
N ASP A 447 -14.03 11.82 -34.64
CA ASP A 447 -13.06 12.14 -33.59
C ASP A 447 -13.17 13.57 -33.07
N LYS A 448 -13.55 14.52 -33.95
CA LYS A 448 -13.76 15.92 -33.59
C LYS A 448 -14.85 16.08 -32.52
N VAL A 449 -16.01 15.46 -32.72
CA VAL A 449 -17.12 15.52 -31.75
C VAL A 449 -16.79 14.73 -30.48
N ARG A 450 -16.15 13.56 -30.62
CA ARG A 450 -15.67 12.78 -29.47
C ARG A 450 -14.72 13.59 -28.58
N GLN A 451 -13.82 14.38 -29.18
CA GLN A 451 -12.90 15.25 -28.44
C GLN A 451 -13.63 16.40 -27.74
N VAL A 452 -14.66 16.97 -28.36
CA VAL A 452 -15.51 17.99 -27.72
C VAL A 452 -16.20 17.41 -26.49
N ILE A 453 -16.86 16.26 -26.62
CA ILE A 453 -17.54 15.58 -25.50
C ILE A 453 -16.53 15.25 -24.40
N ARG A 454 -15.34 14.73 -24.75
CA ARG A 454 -14.26 14.41 -23.81
C ARG A 454 -13.85 15.65 -23.00
N ASN A 455 -13.58 16.78 -23.65
CA ASN A 455 -13.13 18.01 -22.99
C ASN A 455 -14.20 18.55 -22.04
N GLN A 456 -15.48 18.53 -22.44
CA GLN A 456 -16.58 18.99 -21.58
C GLN A 456 -16.79 18.07 -20.37
N SER A 457 -16.69 16.76 -20.55
CA SER A 457 -16.78 15.79 -19.45
C SER A 457 -15.64 15.93 -18.44
N ILE A 458 -14.40 16.19 -18.89
CA ILE A 458 -13.26 16.48 -18.00
C ILE A 458 -13.50 17.78 -17.22
N ALA A 459 -13.93 18.85 -17.90
CA ALA A 459 -14.23 20.12 -17.27
C ALA A 459 -15.35 19.99 -16.22
N TRP A 460 -16.41 19.25 -16.54
CA TRP A 460 -17.49 18.94 -15.61
C TRP A 460 -16.99 18.16 -14.39
N PHE A 461 -16.23 17.08 -14.59
CA PHE A 461 -15.71 16.28 -13.49
C PHE A 461 -14.84 17.13 -12.54
N ASN A 462 -13.91 17.91 -13.10
CA ASN A 462 -12.98 18.73 -12.31
C ASN A 462 -13.68 19.88 -11.58
N SER A 463 -14.75 20.44 -12.15
CA SER A 463 -15.45 21.59 -11.54
C SER A 463 -16.58 21.22 -10.60
N LYS A 464 -17.18 20.02 -10.75
CA LYS A 464 -18.38 19.60 -10.01
C LYS A 464 -18.14 18.40 -9.10
N ILE A 465 -17.59 17.32 -9.66
CA ILE A 465 -17.45 16.04 -8.96
C ILE A 465 -16.24 16.06 -8.02
N GLN A 466 -15.08 16.49 -8.52
CA GLN A 466 -13.83 16.50 -7.77
C GLN A 466 -13.88 17.36 -6.48
N PRO A 467 -14.48 18.57 -6.46
CA PRO A 467 -14.58 19.37 -5.24
C PRO A 467 -15.45 18.73 -4.16
N GLU A 468 -16.60 18.13 -4.51
CA GLU A 468 -17.45 17.43 -3.54
C GLU A 468 -16.77 16.17 -2.99
N LEU A 469 -16.07 15.41 -3.86
CA LEU A 469 -15.24 14.28 -3.40
C LEU A 469 -14.14 14.75 -2.44
N ALA A 470 -13.49 15.87 -2.74
CA ALA A 470 -12.47 16.46 -1.87
C ALA A 470 -13.07 16.90 -0.52
N GLN A 471 -14.29 17.41 -0.48
CA GLN A 471 -14.97 17.79 0.76
C GLN A 471 -15.18 16.58 1.69
N GLU A 472 -15.47 15.40 1.14
CA GLU A 472 -15.64 14.17 1.91
C GLU A 472 -14.30 13.47 2.26
N THR A 473 -13.30 13.55 1.38
CA THR A 473 -12.00 12.87 1.54
C THR A 473 -10.96 13.68 2.30
N ASP A 474 -10.91 15.00 2.15
CA ASP A 474 -9.93 15.88 2.82
C ASP A 474 -9.98 15.77 4.37
N PRO A 475 -11.15 15.63 5.03
CA PRO A 475 -11.21 15.35 6.46
C PRO A 475 -10.59 14.00 6.83
N ILE A 476 -10.81 12.96 6.02
CA ILE A 476 -10.18 11.65 6.23
C ILE A 476 -8.66 11.79 6.08
N CYS A 477 -8.17 12.40 5.00
CA CYS A 477 -6.74 12.63 4.80
C CYS A 477 -6.10 13.38 5.97
N ARG A 478 -6.79 14.39 6.53
CA ARG A 478 -6.34 15.12 7.72
C ARG A 478 -6.30 14.24 8.97
N LYS A 479 -7.33 13.43 9.22
CA LYS A 479 -7.38 12.50 10.36
C LYS A 479 -6.20 11.53 10.33
N TYR A 480 -5.91 10.98 9.15
CA TYR A 480 -4.80 10.03 8.96
C TYR A 480 -3.46 10.70 8.64
N GLN A 481 -3.42 12.03 8.63
CA GLN A 481 -2.24 12.87 8.42
C GLN A 481 -1.48 12.59 7.10
N ILE A 482 -2.22 12.24 6.05
CA ILE A 482 -1.70 12.05 4.70
C ILE A 482 -1.98 13.30 3.84
N PRO A 483 -1.19 13.56 2.78
CA PRO A 483 -1.46 14.65 1.84
C PRO A 483 -2.85 14.54 1.25
N ARG A 484 -3.57 15.67 1.15
CA ARG A 484 -4.91 15.71 0.54
C ARG A 484 -4.91 15.22 -0.90
N SER A 485 -3.82 15.48 -1.63
CA SER A 485 -3.61 15.01 -3.01
C SER A 485 -3.65 13.49 -3.15
N SER A 486 -3.44 12.72 -2.06
CA SER A 486 -3.44 11.25 -2.10
C SER A 486 -4.78 10.65 -2.54
N LEU A 487 -5.91 11.30 -2.22
CA LEU A 487 -7.25 10.85 -2.64
C LEU A 487 -7.87 11.71 -3.76
N ARG A 488 -7.13 12.68 -4.30
CA ARG A 488 -7.60 13.54 -5.39
C ARG A 488 -7.27 12.97 -6.76
N PHE A 489 -8.12 13.21 -7.75
CA PHE A 489 -7.95 12.77 -9.14
C PHE A 489 -7.34 13.83 -10.05
N GLU A 490 -6.82 14.93 -9.48
CA GLU A 490 -6.16 16.00 -10.24
C GLU A 490 -4.95 15.44 -11.03
N GLU A 491 -4.80 15.84 -12.30
CA GLU A 491 -3.60 15.60 -13.11
C GLU A 491 -2.39 16.19 -12.38
N GLY A 492 -1.65 15.36 -11.65
CA GLY A 492 -0.64 15.86 -10.74
C GLY A 492 0.01 14.81 -9.85
N ILE A 493 0.20 13.59 -10.35
CA ILE A 493 1.27 12.72 -9.86
C ILE A 493 2.01 12.23 -11.09
N ASN A 494 3.32 12.50 -11.12
CA ASN A 494 4.23 12.20 -12.22
C ASN A 494 3.92 10.82 -12.88
N PRO A 495 3.66 10.75 -14.20
CA PRO A 495 3.33 9.50 -14.90
C PRO A 495 4.45 8.46 -14.89
N ALA A 496 5.65 8.80 -14.39
CA ALA A 496 6.70 7.83 -14.10
C ALA A 496 6.53 7.06 -12.76
N VAL A 497 5.55 7.44 -11.91
CA VAL A 497 5.48 7.01 -10.49
C VAL A 497 4.16 6.29 -10.14
N VAL A 498 3.14 6.32 -11.00
CA VAL A 498 1.85 5.63 -10.79
C VAL A 498 1.50 4.84 -12.04
N ASN A 499 0.96 3.64 -11.84
CA ASN A 499 0.62 2.67 -12.85
C ASN A 499 -0.15 3.34 -14.03
N PRO A 500 0.34 3.26 -15.29
CA PRO A 500 -0.32 3.87 -16.46
C PRO A 500 -1.73 3.31 -16.73
N GLU A 501 -2.15 2.28 -15.99
CA GLU A 501 -3.48 1.67 -16.05
C GLU A 501 -4.59 2.45 -15.31
N LEU A 502 -4.24 3.47 -14.50
CA LEU A 502 -5.23 4.33 -13.82
C LEU A 502 -5.73 5.49 -14.70
N SER A 503 -5.89 5.25 -16.01
CA SER A 503 -6.61 6.16 -16.92
C SER A 503 -8.12 6.06 -16.66
N LEU A 504 -8.57 6.47 -15.47
CA LEU A 504 -10.01 6.64 -15.22
C LEU A 504 -10.68 7.47 -16.32
N GLY A 505 -9.92 8.43 -16.85
CA GLY A 505 -10.30 9.23 -18.00
C GLY A 505 -10.64 8.37 -19.21
N ASP A 506 -9.74 7.54 -19.73
CA ASP A 506 -9.94 7.04 -21.09
C ASP A 506 -11.09 6.05 -21.24
N THR A 507 -11.30 5.12 -20.30
CA THR A 507 -12.39 4.13 -20.40
C THR A 507 -13.75 4.72 -20.04
N ILE A 508 -13.83 5.49 -18.93
CA ILE A 508 -15.09 6.15 -18.53
C ILE A 508 -15.46 7.19 -19.59
N LEU A 509 -14.51 7.99 -20.08
CA LEU A 509 -14.79 9.00 -21.10
C LEU A 509 -15.15 8.34 -22.43
N ALA A 510 -14.51 7.23 -22.83
CA ALA A 510 -14.89 6.51 -24.04
C ALA A 510 -16.33 5.98 -23.98
N ASP A 511 -16.72 5.36 -22.86
CA ASP A 511 -18.09 4.85 -22.66
C ASP A 511 -19.11 5.99 -22.58
N THR A 512 -18.78 7.08 -21.86
CA THR A 512 -19.61 8.28 -21.77
C THR A 512 -19.81 8.91 -23.15
N VAL A 513 -18.73 9.01 -23.94
CA VAL A 513 -18.76 9.54 -25.31
C VAL A 513 -19.62 8.65 -26.20
N ALA A 514 -19.42 7.33 -26.17
CA ALA A 514 -20.19 6.38 -26.96
C ALA A 514 -21.68 6.43 -26.62
N LEU A 515 -22.02 6.54 -25.34
CA LEU A 515 -23.40 6.64 -24.86
C LEU A 515 -24.08 7.93 -25.35
N ILE A 516 -23.42 9.08 -25.21
CA ILE A 516 -23.94 10.36 -25.69
C ILE A 516 -24.15 10.32 -27.21
N VAL A 517 -23.19 9.78 -27.97
CA VAL A 517 -23.31 9.58 -29.41
C VAL A 517 -24.54 8.73 -29.76
N ASN A 518 -24.73 7.60 -29.07
CA ASN A 518 -25.86 6.71 -29.27
C ASN A 518 -27.21 7.38 -28.95
N ILE A 519 -27.30 8.18 -27.88
CA ILE A 519 -28.51 8.95 -27.56
C ILE A 519 -28.85 9.90 -28.71
N VAL A 520 -27.87 10.66 -29.21
CA VAL A 520 -28.11 11.67 -30.24
C VAL A 520 -28.57 11.07 -31.57
N ILE A 521 -28.03 9.91 -31.94
CA ILE A 521 -28.40 9.21 -33.18
C ILE A 521 -29.72 8.44 -32.98
N GLY A 522 -29.78 7.59 -31.94
CA GLY A 522 -30.86 6.64 -31.70
C GLY A 522 -32.21 7.27 -31.33
N SER A 523 -32.21 8.46 -30.72
CA SER A 523 -33.46 9.17 -30.38
C SER A 523 -34.03 10.01 -31.53
N GLY A 524 -33.36 10.07 -32.69
CA GLY A 524 -33.83 10.82 -33.85
C GLY A 524 -33.72 12.34 -33.70
N THR A 525 -32.94 12.83 -32.73
CA THR A 525 -32.62 14.25 -32.47
C THR A 525 -32.23 14.99 -33.75
N VAL A 526 -31.33 14.36 -34.51
CA VAL A 526 -30.83 14.84 -35.80
C VAL A 526 -31.96 14.94 -36.82
N GLY A 527 -32.81 13.92 -36.91
CA GLY A 527 -33.91 13.87 -37.86
C GLY A 527 -35.01 14.91 -37.58
N SER A 528 -35.45 14.99 -36.32
CA SER A 528 -36.50 15.93 -35.88
C SER A 528 -36.12 17.38 -36.18
N LEU A 529 -34.85 17.73 -35.94
CA LEU A 529 -34.33 19.06 -36.23
C LEU A 529 -34.29 19.39 -37.72
N ILE A 530 -33.76 18.49 -38.54
CA ILE A 530 -33.67 18.72 -39.98
C ILE A 530 -35.07 18.91 -40.55
N THR A 531 -36.05 18.12 -40.08
CA THR A 531 -37.45 18.33 -40.43
C THR A 531 -37.95 19.71 -39.98
N LEU A 532 -37.61 20.20 -38.78
CA LEU A 532 -37.99 21.53 -38.28
C LEU A 532 -37.44 22.66 -39.17
N ILE A 533 -36.15 22.63 -39.51
CA ILE A 533 -35.50 23.63 -40.38
C ILE A 533 -36.14 23.65 -41.77
N LEU A 534 -36.38 22.47 -42.34
CA LEU A 534 -37.00 22.32 -43.66
C LEU A 534 -38.47 22.78 -43.67
N THR A 535 -39.20 22.48 -42.59
CA THR A 535 -40.63 22.82 -42.49
C THR A 535 -40.87 24.30 -42.16
N GLY A 536 -40.03 24.89 -41.31
CA GLY A 536 -40.13 26.28 -40.87
C GLY A 536 -39.69 27.30 -41.93
N HIS A 537 -38.61 27.03 -42.66
CA HIS A 537 -37.98 28.05 -43.52
C HIS A 537 -38.22 27.86 -45.03
N PHE A 538 -38.61 26.67 -45.47
CA PHE A 538 -38.65 26.37 -46.92
C PHE A 538 -40.04 26.02 -47.42
N THR A 539 -40.88 25.34 -46.65
CA THR A 539 -42.16 24.86 -47.17
C THR A 539 -43.11 26.01 -47.51
N TRP A 540 -43.27 27.01 -46.63
CA TRP A 540 -44.19 28.12 -46.90
C TRP A 540 -43.75 29.05 -48.04
N PRO A 541 -42.48 29.47 -48.14
CA PRO A 541 -42.01 30.24 -49.30
C PRO A 541 -42.17 29.48 -50.63
N ILE A 542 -41.93 28.16 -50.63
CA ILE A 542 -42.07 27.33 -51.82
C ILE A 542 -43.54 27.11 -52.19
N VAL A 543 -44.44 26.93 -51.21
CA VAL A 543 -45.90 26.91 -51.42
C VAL A 543 -46.38 28.22 -52.05
N LEU A 544 -45.88 29.37 -51.60
CA LEU A 544 -46.31 30.68 -52.13
C LEU A 544 -45.90 30.91 -53.58
N VAL A 545 -44.73 30.39 -54.00
CA VAL A 545 -44.20 30.58 -55.36
C VAL A 545 -44.66 29.48 -56.32
N TYR A 546 -44.81 28.24 -55.85
CA TYR A 546 -45.07 27.06 -56.68
C TYR A 546 -46.36 26.31 -56.31
N GLY A 547 -47.21 26.86 -55.45
CA GLY A 547 -48.45 26.20 -54.97
C GLY A 547 -49.42 25.83 -56.09
N VAL A 548 -49.43 26.58 -57.20
CA VAL A 548 -50.23 26.27 -58.40
C VAL A 548 -49.75 24.97 -59.08
N SER A 549 -48.44 24.69 -59.07
CA SER A 549 -47.85 23.46 -59.63
C SER A 549 -48.23 22.21 -58.82
N VAL A 550 -48.37 22.35 -57.50
CA VAL A 550 -48.74 21.26 -56.58
C VAL A 550 -50.23 20.91 -56.70
N LEU A 551 -51.07 21.92 -56.98
CA LEU A 551 -52.50 21.74 -57.29
C LEU A 551 -52.72 21.04 -58.63
N ALA A 552 -51.89 21.30 -59.64
CA ALA A 552 -51.97 20.66 -60.96
C ALA A 552 -51.65 19.16 -60.96
N ALA A 553 -51.02 18.64 -59.89
CA ALA A 553 -50.68 17.22 -59.72
C ALA A 553 -51.78 16.37 -59.06
N GLY A 554 -52.97 16.92 -58.80
CA GLY A 554 -54.14 16.16 -58.33
C GLY A 554 -54.12 15.74 -56.86
N VAL A 555 -53.35 16.41 -56.01
CA VAL A 555 -53.24 16.09 -54.57
C VAL A 555 -54.41 16.71 -53.80
N GLU A 556 -55.19 15.89 -53.08
CA GLU A 556 -56.19 16.35 -52.10
C GLU A 556 -55.55 17.36 -51.12
N ILE A 557 -56.18 18.52 -50.96
CA ILE A 557 -55.65 19.64 -50.17
C ILE A 557 -55.82 19.33 -48.67
N THR A 558 -54.88 18.55 -48.14
CA THR A 558 -54.62 18.49 -46.70
C THR A 558 -53.18 18.93 -46.44
N ARG A 559 -52.99 19.68 -45.35
CA ARG A 559 -51.70 20.29 -44.97
C ARG A 559 -50.55 19.28 -45.00
N SER A 560 -50.78 18.03 -44.57
CA SER A 560 -49.79 16.95 -44.58
C SER A 560 -49.46 16.42 -45.99
N LYS A 561 -50.46 16.22 -46.86
CA LYS A 561 -50.24 15.75 -48.25
C LYS A 561 -49.52 16.79 -49.11
N THR A 562 -49.82 18.08 -48.93
CA THR A 562 -49.13 19.18 -49.62
C THR A 562 -47.66 19.31 -49.19
N GLN A 563 -47.38 19.17 -47.89
CA GLN A 563 -46.01 19.16 -47.37
C GLN A 563 -45.20 17.98 -47.92
N ALA A 564 -45.78 16.77 -47.97
CA ALA A 564 -45.13 15.59 -48.54
C ALA A 564 -44.82 15.76 -50.05
N ALA A 565 -45.77 16.28 -50.82
CA ALA A 565 -45.59 16.49 -52.27
C ALA A 565 -44.47 17.50 -52.58
N ILE A 566 -44.38 18.60 -51.83
CA ILE A 566 -43.32 19.60 -51.98
C ILE A 566 -41.95 19.05 -51.60
N LYS A 567 -41.91 18.22 -50.56
CA LYS A 567 -40.67 17.64 -50.05
C LYS A 567 -40.10 16.60 -51.02
N GLU A 568 -40.94 15.71 -51.53
CA GLU A 568 -40.51 14.54 -52.32
C GLU A 568 -40.44 14.78 -53.82
N LYS A 569 -41.34 15.59 -54.38
CA LYS A 569 -41.57 15.65 -55.85
C LYS A 569 -41.17 16.95 -56.51
N LEU A 570 -40.90 18.01 -55.75
CA LEU A 570 -40.62 19.34 -56.30
C LEU A 570 -39.12 19.63 -56.40
N ASP A 571 -38.60 19.69 -57.63
CA ASP A 571 -37.25 20.20 -57.92
C ASP A 571 -37.32 21.72 -58.13
N VAL A 572 -37.00 22.48 -57.09
CA VAL A 572 -37.03 23.96 -57.14
C VAL A 572 -35.96 24.45 -58.12
N PRO A 573 -36.25 25.30 -59.11
CA PRO A 573 -35.24 25.82 -60.05
C PRO A 573 -34.02 26.44 -59.35
N SER A 574 -32.81 26.17 -59.86
CA SER A 574 -31.55 26.60 -59.23
C SER A 574 -31.42 28.12 -59.07
N TRP A 575 -31.98 28.91 -59.99
CA TRP A 575 -31.95 30.37 -59.94
C TRP A 575 -32.80 30.91 -58.77
N SER A 576 -33.94 30.30 -58.45
CA SER A 576 -34.80 30.75 -57.36
C SER A 576 -34.23 30.37 -55.99
N ARG A 577 -33.49 29.25 -55.89
CA ARG A 577 -32.77 28.88 -54.67
C ARG A 577 -31.76 29.94 -54.24
N ARG A 578 -31.01 30.55 -55.17
CA ARG A 578 -30.04 31.62 -54.85
C ARG A 578 -30.71 32.90 -54.34
N VAL A 579 -31.93 33.18 -54.81
CA VAL A 579 -32.74 34.32 -54.35
C VAL A 579 -33.34 34.04 -52.97
N ILE A 580 -33.76 32.81 -52.72
CA ILE A 580 -34.37 32.39 -51.44
C ILE A 580 -33.29 32.15 -50.35
N LEU A 581 -32.08 31.73 -50.73
CA LEU A 581 -30.95 31.42 -49.84
C LEU A 581 -29.69 32.25 -50.15
N GLY A 582 -29.79 33.58 -49.97
CA GLY A 582 -28.59 34.42 -49.87
C GLY A 582 -27.71 34.02 -48.67
N ASP A 583 -26.43 34.39 -48.66
CA ASP A 583 -25.51 34.06 -47.55
C ASP A 583 -26.05 34.56 -46.20
N ASN A 584 -26.51 35.81 -46.13
CA ASN A 584 -27.17 36.37 -44.94
C ASN A 584 -28.41 35.57 -44.48
N LYS A 585 -29.12 34.93 -45.42
CA LYS A 585 -30.30 34.12 -45.09
C LYS A 585 -29.91 32.74 -44.58
N ILE A 586 -28.84 32.14 -45.11
CA ILE A 586 -28.27 30.90 -44.58
C ILE A 586 -27.76 31.13 -43.15
N ASP A 587 -27.02 32.21 -42.92
CA ASP A 587 -26.51 32.55 -41.59
C ASP A 587 -27.68 32.83 -40.62
N SER A 588 -28.69 33.59 -41.04
CA SER A 588 -29.90 33.80 -40.24
C SER A 588 -30.67 32.52 -39.90
N ILE A 589 -30.75 31.55 -40.82
CA ILE A 589 -31.37 30.24 -40.55
C ILE A 589 -30.52 29.46 -39.54
N CYS A 590 -29.20 29.50 -39.67
CA CYS A 590 -28.28 28.85 -38.74
C CYS A 590 -28.36 29.46 -37.33
N ASP A 591 -28.43 30.80 -37.23
CA ASP A 591 -28.55 31.52 -35.97
C ASP A 591 -29.90 31.25 -35.27
N GLN A 592 -30.98 31.10 -36.04
CA GLN A 592 -32.30 30.73 -35.51
C GLN A 592 -32.37 29.26 -35.09
N ALA A 593 -31.72 28.37 -35.83
CA ALA A 593 -31.68 26.95 -35.52
C ALA A 593 -30.83 26.62 -34.29
N LYS A 594 -29.84 27.45 -33.94
CA LYS A 594 -28.91 27.23 -32.81
C LYS A 594 -29.61 27.08 -31.44
N PRO A 595 -30.44 28.02 -30.97
CA PRO A 595 -31.14 27.86 -29.69
C PRO A 595 -32.16 26.70 -29.71
N GLU A 596 -32.77 26.41 -30.87
CA GLU A 596 -33.68 25.27 -31.02
C GLU A 596 -32.94 23.94 -30.90
N LEU A 597 -31.77 23.82 -31.55
CA LEU A 597 -30.85 22.69 -31.42
C LEU A 597 -30.44 22.44 -29.99
N GLU A 598 -30.03 23.50 -29.29
CA GLU A 598 -29.60 23.40 -27.90
C GLU A 598 -30.75 22.89 -27.02
N ASN A 599 -31.97 23.39 -27.22
CA ASN A 599 -33.16 22.94 -26.49
C ASN A 599 -33.50 21.48 -26.80
N VAL A 600 -33.46 21.07 -28.07
CA VAL A 600 -33.71 19.68 -28.49
C VAL A 600 -32.67 18.73 -27.90
N PHE A 601 -31.39 19.11 -27.88
CA PHE A 601 -30.34 18.35 -27.20
C PHE A 601 -30.59 18.23 -25.70
N ARG A 602 -30.91 19.34 -25.03
CA ARG A 602 -31.22 19.35 -23.59
C ARG A 602 -32.41 18.44 -23.29
N GLN A 603 -33.48 18.55 -24.07
CA GLN A 603 -34.69 17.75 -23.90
C GLN A 603 -34.41 16.26 -24.09
N GLN A 604 -33.76 15.89 -25.21
CA GLN A 604 -33.47 14.48 -25.49
C GLN A 604 -32.48 13.87 -24.49
N LEU A 605 -31.46 14.61 -24.07
CA LEU A 605 -30.57 14.13 -23.01
C LEU A 605 -31.31 14.00 -21.66
N THR A 606 -32.31 14.84 -21.38
CA THR A 606 -33.09 14.74 -20.13
C THR A 606 -34.12 13.61 -20.16
N GLU A 607 -34.75 13.35 -21.31
CA GLU A 607 -35.82 12.34 -21.47
C GLU A 607 -35.29 10.89 -21.47
N ASN A 608 -34.02 10.67 -21.79
CA ASN A 608 -33.38 9.34 -21.78
C ASN A 608 -32.84 8.96 -20.38
N GLN A 609 -33.71 9.01 -19.35
CA GLN A 609 -33.33 8.74 -17.96
C GLN A 609 -32.67 7.37 -17.75
N GLU A 610 -33.22 6.29 -18.32
CA GLU A 610 -32.65 4.94 -18.18
C GLU A 610 -31.20 4.84 -18.67
N VAL A 611 -30.88 5.57 -19.74
CA VAL A 611 -29.53 5.60 -20.33
C VAL A 611 -28.57 6.38 -19.45
N PHE A 612 -29.02 7.51 -18.88
CA PHE A 612 -28.24 8.26 -17.89
C PHE A 612 -28.08 7.51 -16.57
N ASP A 613 -29.05 6.69 -16.15
CA ASP A 613 -28.92 5.83 -14.98
C ASP A 613 -27.84 4.75 -15.19
N GLU A 614 -27.73 4.20 -16.40
CA GLU A 614 -26.63 3.30 -16.77
C GLU A 614 -25.27 4.02 -16.71
N LEU A 615 -25.20 5.26 -17.21
CA LEU A 615 -24.00 6.10 -17.12
C LEU A 615 -23.60 6.36 -15.68
N ILE A 616 -24.54 6.82 -14.86
CA ILE A 616 -24.34 7.11 -13.43
C ILE A 616 -23.82 5.86 -12.71
N ALA A 617 -24.40 4.69 -13.01
CA ALA A 617 -23.96 3.43 -12.43
C ALA A 617 -22.53 3.06 -12.84
N LYS A 618 -22.19 3.16 -14.13
CA LYS A 618 -20.84 2.88 -14.65
C LYS A 618 -19.79 3.84 -14.11
N VAL A 619 -20.03 5.15 -14.22
CA VAL A 619 -19.12 6.19 -13.70
C VAL A 619 -18.93 6.01 -12.19
N GLY A 620 -20.00 5.75 -11.44
CA GLY A 620 -19.94 5.52 -10.00
C GLY A 620 -19.12 4.27 -9.61
N GLN A 621 -19.24 3.18 -10.37
CA GLN A 621 -18.45 1.97 -10.15
C GLN A 621 -16.96 2.20 -10.43
N GLU A 622 -16.62 2.83 -11.55
CA GLU A 622 -15.23 3.09 -11.90
C GLU A 622 -14.58 4.10 -10.95
N LEU A 623 -15.29 5.16 -10.59
CA LEU A 623 -14.85 6.11 -9.56
C LEU A 623 -14.61 5.42 -8.21
N LYS A 624 -15.46 4.44 -7.87
CA LYS A 624 -15.28 3.65 -6.64
C LYS A 624 -14.01 2.81 -6.69
N LYS A 625 -13.75 2.12 -7.81
CA LYS A 625 -12.51 1.35 -8.02
C LYS A 625 -11.28 2.27 -7.93
N ALA A 626 -11.35 3.43 -8.56
CA ALA A 626 -10.30 4.45 -8.54
C ALA A 626 -9.94 4.92 -7.14
N LEU A 627 -10.98 5.24 -6.35
CA LEU A 627 -10.83 5.73 -4.99
C LEU A 627 -10.23 4.64 -4.09
N ASN A 628 -10.67 3.39 -4.27
CA ASN A 628 -10.11 2.26 -3.55
C ASN A 628 -8.64 2.04 -3.91
N ALA A 629 -8.26 2.12 -5.19
CA ALA A 629 -6.88 2.02 -5.63
C ALA A 629 -6.00 3.14 -5.03
N LYS A 630 -6.48 4.39 -5.07
CA LYS A 630 -5.80 5.53 -4.42
C LYS A 630 -5.68 5.35 -2.91
N ALA A 631 -6.71 4.83 -2.25
CA ALA A 631 -6.65 4.53 -0.83
C ALA A 631 -5.60 3.46 -0.52
N GLU A 632 -5.50 2.43 -1.36
CA GLU A 632 -4.50 1.36 -1.24
C GLU A 632 -3.08 1.91 -1.37
N GLU A 633 -2.84 2.83 -2.29
CA GLU A 633 -1.56 3.52 -2.44
C GLU A 633 -1.26 4.47 -1.28
N ALA A 634 -2.28 5.22 -0.82
CA ALA A 634 -2.15 6.20 0.24
C ALA A 634 -1.82 5.58 1.61
N VAL A 635 -2.16 4.32 1.82
CA VAL A 635 -1.87 3.57 3.06
C VAL A 635 -0.37 3.51 3.36
N ILE A 636 0.49 3.54 2.34
CA ILE A 636 1.95 3.59 2.50
C ILE A 636 2.41 4.86 3.24
N LEU A 637 1.63 5.94 3.14
CA LEU A 637 1.92 7.25 3.74
C LEU A 637 1.42 7.39 5.18
N ILE A 638 0.62 6.44 5.66
CA ILE A 638 0.10 6.44 7.03
C ILE A 638 1.24 6.09 8.00
N GLN A 639 1.34 6.85 9.10
CA GLN A 639 2.33 6.66 10.18
C GLN A 639 1.75 5.98 11.42
#